data_AF-F0ZHB0-F1
#
_entry.id   AF-F0ZHB0-F1
#
_cell.length_a   1.000
_cell.length_b   1.000
_cell.length_c   1.000
_cell.angle_alpha   90.00
_cell.angle_beta   90.00
_cell.angle_gamma   90.00
#
_symmetry.space_group_name_H-M   'P 1'
#
loop_
_entity.id
_entity.type
_entity.pdbx_description
1 polymer ?
#
loop_
_entity_poly.entity_id
_entity_poly.type
_entity_poly.pdbx_seq_one_letter_code
_entity_poly.pdbx_strand_id
1 'polypeptide(L)'
;MNNNSNNSNNINNINNIHQSIDLSSPILSKITADINNNNNNNTHNFNNNNNNNKNNYLLRPLGENNNEYKILEDPSNCNGLFQLFKETVKYYHCYNNKSNQLVFFSLIGSQSFNLNIESSDQDFFGVYKADIDDILSFQSYYYNRIPIQTFRNNNKNNTLNKDKDKDNIINPTESIIHLKPDITIHEIRYYFKLLLLGNPKIIEPLFIDKYCIKTDEWLEIIKNRKEFINLTSLEHFYSTIKVLYFGIKHINDEINKSQDQQQKTLNDRKSIFKKSYHLIRLLYEMDDIIAGNNLTIWLPSDSDRRKLLYTIRAGEEIDEQSCFELVDKRFKQFEKDYNKLKEDIERGTNKSFIKEPIKGLDVLNQILVKYRRRDIEVCRPFPQFSFNNVNTNADSTIYSTAMDVMNKNKIKGTLLYFGPSGSSLHNLQDDSNANNIQDWVGIYAAPTDEIVSLFPPPLKHDCSGYILQSDEHIGLNLAPAPNRQNQQFKKDTFSKGITLYEIKYALQLIVNGSYRLLECIFASSHEIQAKHPLQDKFYISDAWKELIEDNTTSIFGKNDLAKYSNSNLLQQLWGLSKSCNSNCSKFKKMKSQLATNQLNQLIDTSYSRNLFFSFHLLLECKRILNEELPMIYIDKDSENHQFLMKLKNNQVTIDEIEPLINENNKQLDEIKKKLDLLKLSQRTDILEFQTIQSFNNWYNKVRKSL
;
A
#
# COMPACT_ATOMS: atom_id res chain seq x y z
N MET A 1 -39.10 -55.73 0.61
CA MET A 1 -38.15 -56.85 0.40
C MET A 1 -36.89 -56.52 1.16
N ASN A 2 -36.61 -57.34 2.17
CA ASN A 2 -35.48 -57.26 3.09
C ASN A 2 -34.15 -57.54 2.35
N ASN A 3 -33.06 -56.89 2.77
CA ASN A 3 -31.96 -57.62 3.40
C ASN A 3 -30.96 -56.71 4.12
N ASN A 4 -30.73 -57.10 5.38
CA ASN A 4 -29.68 -56.67 6.27
C ASN A 4 -28.30 -57.10 5.78
N SER A 5 -27.26 -56.33 6.11
CA SER A 5 -26.00 -56.89 6.58
C SER A 5 -25.27 -55.88 7.47
N ASN A 6 -25.25 -56.20 8.76
CA ASN A 6 -24.40 -55.64 9.80
C ASN A 6 -22.92 -55.84 9.46
N ASN A 7 -22.09 -54.83 9.74
CA ASN A 7 -20.72 -55.07 10.20
C ASN A 7 -20.24 -53.91 11.05
N SER A 8 -20.33 -54.12 12.37
CA SER A 8 -19.70 -53.35 13.42
C SER A 8 -18.26 -53.82 13.61
N ASN A 9 -17.27 -52.92 13.54
CA ASN A 9 -15.95 -53.16 14.11
C ASN A 9 -15.39 -51.87 14.73
N ASN A 10 -15.34 -51.90 16.06
CA ASN A 10 -14.40 -51.27 17.00
C ASN A 10 -13.50 -50.14 16.48
N ILE A 11 -13.81 -48.92 16.92
CA ILE A 11 -12.81 -47.86 17.09
C ILE A 11 -12.70 -47.59 18.59
N ASN A 12 -11.53 -47.89 19.14
CA ASN A 12 -11.18 -47.63 20.53
C ASN A 12 -11.19 -46.11 20.80
N ASN A 13 -11.94 -45.73 21.83
CA ASN A 13 -11.92 -44.40 22.43
C ASN A 13 -10.53 -44.10 23.02
N ILE A 14 -9.79 -43.18 22.40
CA ILE A 14 -8.71 -42.45 23.05
C ILE A 14 -9.32 -41.16 23.59
N ASN A 15 -9.64 -41.16 24.88
CA ASN A 15 -9.99 -39.94 25.63
C ASN A 15 -8.71 -39.12 25.85
N ASN A 16 -8.40 -38.22 24.93
CA ASN A 16 -7.46 -37.13 25.20
C ASN A 16 -8.19 -36.02 25.95
N ILE A 17 -7.75 -35.78 27.18
CA ILE A 17 -8.17 -34.67 28.03
C ILE A 17 -7.70 -33.37 27.36
N HIS A 18 -8.58 -32.72 26.61
CA HIS A 18 -8.43 -31.31 26.26
C HIS A 18 -8.82 -30.48 27.49
N GLN A 19 -7.83 -30.01 28.26
CA GLN A 19 -8.01 -28.81 29.08
C GLN A 19 -8.02 -27.61 28.13
N SER A 20 -9.15 -27.37 27.48
CA SER A 20 -9.46 -26.03 26.98
C SER A 20 -9.66 -25.14 28.21
N ILE A 21 -8.83 -24.10 28.36
CA ILE A 21 -9.15 -22.99 29.24
C ILE A 21 -10.50 -22.47 28.77
N ASP A 22 -11.51 -22.54 29.63
CA ASP A 22 -12.83 -22.00 29.35
C ASP A 22 -12.71 -20.48 29.16
N LEU A 23 -12.76 -20.04 27.90
CA LEU A 23 -12.67 -18.64 27.48
C LEU A 23 -13.95 -17.85 27.80
N SER A 24 -14.94 -18.46 28.46
CA SER A 24 -16.06 -17.74 29.08
C SER A 24 -15.68 -17.02 30.38
N SER A 25 -14.39 -17.00 30.76
CA SER A 25 -13.90 -16.29 31.92
C SER A 25 -14.41 -14.83 31.96
N PRO A 26 -15.02 -14.39 33.08
CA PRO A 26 -15.50 -13.02 33.24
C PRO A 26 -14.39 -11.98 33.03
N ILE A 27 -13.11 -12.37 33.09
CA ILE A 27 -11.95 -11.51 32.82
C ILE A 27 -11.97 -10.94 31.40
N LEU A 28 -12.28 -11.73 30.36
CA LEU A 28 -12.34 -11.20 28.98
C LEU A 28 -13.54 -10.28 28.80
N SER A 29 -14.73 -10.65 29.32
CA SER A 29 -15.89 -9.75 29.29
C SER A 29 -15.65 -8.45 30.06
N LYS A 30 -14.88 -8.48 31.15
CA LYS A 30 -14.49 -7.30 31.94
C LYS A 30 -13.42 -6.47 31.24
N ILE A 31 -12.45 -7.10 30.57
CA ILE A 31 -11.45 -6.41 29.74
C ILE A 31 -12.13 -5.73 28.56
N THR A 32 -13.04 -6.41 27.86
CA THR A 32 -13.80 -5.82 26.74
C THR A 32 -14.78 -4.74 27.22
N ALA A 33 -15.39 -4.90 28.40
CA ALA A 33 -16.25 -3.90 29.03
C ALA A 33 -15.48 -2.68 29.59
N ASP A 34 -14.28 -2.86 30.14
CA ASP A 34 -13.40 -1.78 30.63
C ASP A 34 -12.76 -1.01 29.45
N ILE A 35 -12.59 -1.69 28.31
CA ILE A 35 -12.25 -1.06 27.02
C ILE A 35 -13.42 -0.21 26.49
N ASN A 36 -14.66 -0.67 26.64
CA ASN A 36 -15.84 0.05 26.13
C ASN A 36 -16.39 1.14 27.09
N ASN A 37 -16.26 0.98 28.42
CA ASN A 37 -16.77 1.93 29.41
C ASN A 37 -15.88 3.17 29.61
N ASN A 38 -14.61 3.13 29.20
CA ASN A 38 -13.74 4.32 29.16
C ASN A 38 -14.05 5.26 27.98
N ASN A 39 -15.08 4.97 27.16
CA ASN A 39 -15.46 5.78 26.00
C ASN A 39 -16.46 6.91 26.28
N ASN A 40 -17.08 7.00 27.47
CA ASN A 40 -18.19 7.93 27.69
C ASN A 40 -18.00 9.02 28.76
N ASN A 41 -16.88 9.09 29.46
CA ASN A 41 -16.65 10.19 30.41
C ASN A 41 -15.18 10.61 30.38
N ASN A 42 -14.88 11.80 29.86
CA ASN A 42 -13.78 12.64 30.35
C ASN A 42 -13.80 14.03 29.70
N THR A 43 -14.48 14.97 30.37
CA THR A 43 -14.04 16.37 30.45
C THR A 43 -13.73 16.66 31.92
N HIS A 44 -12.59 17.34 32.14
CA HIS A 44 -12.06 17.93 33.38
C HIS A 44 -11.13 17.16 34.35
N ASN A 45 -9.97 17.81 34.54
CA ASN A 45 -9.10 17.95 35.71
C ASN A 45 -8.47 16.70 36.35
N PHE A 46 -7.21 16.44 35.98
CA PHE A 46 -6.29 15.63 36.78
C PHE A 46 -5.41 16.52 37.66
N ASN A 47 -5.72 16.52 38.96
CA ASN A 47 -4.77 16.88 40.02
C ASN A 47 -3.91 15.64 40.35
N ASN A 48 -2.61 15.85 40.39
CA ASN A 48 -1.60 14.85 40.73
C ASN A 48 -1.65 14.50 42.22
N ASN A 49 -1.79 13.22 42.55
CA ASN A 49 -1.30 12.67 43.81
C ASN A 49 -0.55 11.37 43.56
N ASN A 50 0.71 11.38 44.01
CA ASN A 50 1.71 10.32 43.87
C ASN A 50 1.37 9.11 44.75
N ASN A 51 1.31 7.93 44.14
CA ASN A 51 1.68 6.68 44.82
C ASN A 51 2.59 5.87 43.89
N ASN A 52 3.84 5.74 44.33
CA ASN A 52 4.93 5.05 43.66
C ASN A 52 4.77 3.54 43.79
N ASN A 53 4.31 2.89 42.73
CA ASN A 53 4.68 1.54 42.32
C ASN A 53 4.21 1.30 40.87
N LYS A 54 4.63 2.19 39.96
CA LYS A 54 4.44 1.98 38.52
C LYS A 54 5.64 1.23 37.98
N ASN A 55 5.45 -0.07 37.89
CA ASN A 55 6.19 -1.00 37.04
C ASN A 55 6.14 -0.52 35.57
N ASN A 56 6.92 0.51 35.24
CA ASN A 56 7.23 0.94 33.87
C ASN A 56 8.27 -0.03 33.27
N TYR A 57 7.89 -1.29 33.13
CA TYR A 57 8.66 -2.25 32.36
C TYR A 57 8.17 -2.14 30.91
N LEU A 58 9.09 -1.93 29.96
CA LEU A 58 9.22 -2.77 28.75
C LEU A 58 9.76 -2.08 27.49
N LEU A 59 9.85 -0.75 27.40
CA LEU A 59 10.44 -0.09 26.21
C LEU A 59 11.31 1.14 26.51
N ARG A 60 11.99 1.18 27.67
CA ARG A 60 13.17 2.04 27.78
C ARG A 60 14.28 1.45 26.89
N PRO A 61 15.14 2.27 26.25
CA PRO A 61 16.36 1.76 25.65
C PRO A 61 17.05 0.94 26.74
N LEU A 62 17.25 -0.35 26.50
CA LEU A 62 17.84 -1.28 27.46
C LEU A 62 19.20 -0.72 27.90
N GLY A 63 19.21 -0.06 29.06
CA GLY A 63 20.40 0.50 29.66
C GLY A 63 21.29 -0.62 30.17
N GLU A 64 22.27 -0.97 29.35
CA GLU A 64 23.62 -1.51 29.59
C GLU A 64 23.91 -2.59 30.65
N ASN A 65 23.05 -2.93 31.61
CA ASN A 65 23.51 -3.63 32.81
C ASN A 65 22.84 -4.95 33.21
N ASN A 66 21.93 -5.57 32.44
CA ASN A 66 21.46 -6.93 32.76
C ASN A 66 21.34 -7.82 31.51
N ASN A 67 22.05 -8.96 31.54
CA ASN A 67 22.19 -9.97 30.48
C ASN A 67 20.96 -10.90 30.30
N GLU A 68 19.81 -10.60 30.88
CA GLU A 68 18.62 -11.45 30.76
C GLU A 68 17.73 -10.97 29.62
N TYR A 69 17.87 -11.61 28.46
CA TYR A 69 17.09 -11.38 27.25
C TYR A 69 15.66 -11.95 27.30
N LYS A 70 15.19 -12.44 28.46
CA LYS A 70 13.82 -12.93 28.64
C LYS A 70 12.92 -11.80 29.10
N ILE A 71 11.92 -11.52 28.28
CA ILE A 71 10.99 -10.41 28.47
C ILE A 71 9.75 -10.88 29.21
N LEU A 72 9.34 -12.11 28.93
CA LEU A 72 8.32 -12.81 29.67
C LEU A 72 8.98 -13.97 30.41
N GLU A 73 8.95 -13.91 31.73
CA GLU A 73 9.38 -15.02 32.60
C GLU A 73 8.52 -16.27 32.35
N ASP A 74 7.22 -16.06 32.15
CA ASP A 74 6.24 -17.09 31.82
C ASP A 74 5.50 -16.74 30.52
N PRO A 75 5.80 -17.41 29.39
CA PRO A 75 5.11 -17.16 28.12
C PRO A 75 3.66 -17.65 28.09
N SER A 76 3.20 -18.41 29.10
CA SER A 76 1.79 -18.77 29.26
C SER A 76 0.94 -17.65 29.85
N ASN A 77 1.58 -16.63 30.42
CA ASN A 77 0.90 -15.46 30.96
C ASN A 77 0.34 -14.57 29.84
N CYS A 78 -0.95 -14.77 29.52
CA CYS A 78 -1.67 -14.00 28.51
C CYS A 78 -1.68 -12.49 28.80
N ASN A 79 -1.68 -12.06 30.07
CA ASN A 79 -1.62 -10.64 30.41
C ASN A 79 -0.25 -10.04 30.07
N GLY A 80 0.84 -10.80 30.26
CA GLY A 80 2.19 -10.40 29.86
C GLY A 80 2.31 -10.22 28.35
N LEU A 81 1.81 -11.19 27.57
CA LEU A 81 1.75 -11.10 26.10
C LEU A 81 0.95 -9.89 25.62
N PHE A 82 -0.22 -9.64 26.23
CA PHE A 82 -1.07 -8.52 25.86
C PHE A 82 -0.43 -7.17 26.17
N GLN A 83 0.22 -7.06 27.33
CA GLN A 83 0.95 -5.86 27.73
C GLN A 83 2.14 -5.60 26.80
N LEU A 84 2.89 -6.65 26.42
CA LEU A 84 3.98 -6.53 25.45
C LEU A 84 3.47 -5.98 24.12
N PHE A 85 2.39 -6.56 23.57
CA PHE A 85 1.75 -6.05 22.36
C PHE A 85 1.37 -4.56 22.47
N LYS A 86 0.70 -4.17 23.56
CA LYS A 86 0.27 -2.78 23.79
C LYS A 86 1.44 -1.81 23.80
N GLU A 87 2.52 -2.14 24.52
CA GLU A 87 3.71 -1.29 24.57
C GLU A 87 4.37 -1.21 23.19
N THR A 88 4.48 -2.33 22.45
CA THR A 88 5.05 -2.31 21.10
C THR A 88 4.26 -1.41 20.16
N VAL A 89 2.93 -1.57 20.08
CA VAL A 89 2.08 -0.73 19.20
C VAL A 89 2.10 0.74 19.62
N LYS A 90 2.18 1.01 20.93
CA LYS A 90 2.30 2.37 21.47
C LYS A 90 3.62 3.04 21.10
N TYR A 91 4.74 2.31 21.16
CA TYR A 91 6.06 2.83 20.81
C TYR A 91 6.16 3.29 19.36
N TYR A 92 5.55 2.55 18.42
CA TYR A 92 5.56 2.94 17.00
C TYR A 92 4.52 4.01 16.64
N HIS A 93 3.93 4.69 17.63
CA HIS A 93 2.89 5.71 17.45
C HIS A 93 1.64 5.28 16.67
N CYS A 94 1.52 3.99 16.35
CA CYS A 94 0.30 3.41 15.82
C CYS A 94 -0.87 3.57 16.82
N TYR A 95 -0.58 3.82 18.10
CA TYR A 95 -1.58 3.94 19.17
C TYR A 95 -2.06 5.37 19.46
N ASN A 96 -1.66 6.39 18.70
CA ASN A 96 -2.16 7.75 18.93
C ASN A 96 -3.68 7.88 18.66
N ASN A 97 -4.26 6.94 17.91
CA ASN A 97 -5.70 6.72 17.78
C ASN A 97 -6.11 5.50 18.61
N LYS A 98 -7.14 5.64 19.46
CA LYS A 98 -7.59 4.68 20.49
C LYS A 98 -8.08 3.31 19.98
N SER A 99 -7.82 2.94 18.73
CA SER A 99 -8.70 2.02 17.99
C SER A 99 -7.99 0.92 17.21
N ASN A 100 -6.65 0.82 17.27
CA ASN A 100 -5.99 -0.40 16.78
C ASN A 100 -6.38 -1.60 17.65
N GLN A 101 -6.94 -2.63 17.02
CA GLN A 101 -7.44 -3.81 17.71
C GLN A 101 -6.49 -4.98 17.49
N LEU A 102 -6.06 -5.61 18.58
CA LEU A 102 -5.31 -6.86 18.51
C LEU A 102 -6.20 -7.94 17.87
N VAL A 103 -5.67 -8.69 16.90
CA VAL A 103 -6.35 -9.85 16.32
C VAL A 103 -5.69 -11.15 16.80
N PHE A 104 -4.36 -11.20 16.74
CA PHE A 104 -3.55 -12.33 17.17
C PHE A 104 -2.21 -11.86 17.72
N PHE A 105 -1.72 -12.47 18.80
CA PHE A 105 -0.34 -12.27 19.25
C PHE A 105 0.18 -13.55 19.87
N SER A 106 1.38 -13.98 19.52
CA SER A 106 1.95 -15.22 19.99
C SER A 106 3.45 -15.15 20.10
N LEU A 107 3.97 -15.92 21.04
CA LEU A 107 5.34 -16.38 20.99
C LEU A 107 5.50 -17.35 19.81
N ILE A 108 6.55 -17.18 19.01
CA ILE A 108 6.89 -18.00 17.84
C ILE A 108 8.34 -18.52 17.96
N GLY A 109 8.85 -19.11 16.88
CA GLY A 109 10.22 -19.62 16.83
C GLY A 109 10.41 -20.87 17.71
N SER A 110 11.63 -21.14 18.15
CA SER A 110 11.96 -22.43 18.81
C SER A 110 11.09 -22.76 20.03
N GLN A 111 10.61 -21.74 20.76
CA GLN A 111 9.74 -21.94 21.92
C GLN A 111 8.34 -22.43 21.54
N SER A 112 7.76 -21.95 20.44
CA SER A 112 6.43 -22.43 19.99
C SER A 112 6.45 -23.88 19.53
N PHE A 113 7.62 -24.40 19.17
CA PHE A 113 7.82 -25.79 18.76
C PHE A 113 8.25 -26.74 19.89
N ASN A 114 8.41 -26.25 21.12
CA ASN A 114 9.01 -27.02 22.23
C ASN A 114 10.46 -27.47 21.94
N LEU A 115 11.22 -26.63 21.21
CA LEU A 115 12.59 -26.86 20.75
C LEU A 115 13.60 -25.82 21.27
N ASN A 116 13.20 -25.01 22.25
CA ASN A 116 14.09 -23.98 22.79
C ASN A 116 15.18 -24.59 23.67
N ILE A 117 16.37 -24.01 23.59
CA ILE A 117 17.50 -24.28 24.46
C ILE A 117 17.73 -23.06 25.37
N GLU A 118 18.65 -23.13 26.33
CA GLU A 118 18.91 -22.02 27.27
C GLU A 118 19.30 -20.71 26.58
N SER A 119 19.97 -20.81 25.43
CA SER A 119 20.39 -19.67 24.61
C SER A 119 19.36 -19.23 23.57
N SER A 120 18.16 -19.82 23.55
CA SER A 120 17.09 -19.40 22.64
C SER A 120 16.55 -18.02 23.01
N ASP A 121 16.40 -17.19 22.00
CA ASP A 121 15.66 -15.93 22.00
C ASP A 121 14.15 -16.15 22.17
N GLN A 122 13.44 -15.06 22.45
CA GLN A 122 11.98 -14.96 22.41
C GLN A 122 11.58 -14.17 21.15
N ASP A 123 10.99 -14.87 20.19
CA ASP A 123 10.45 -14.29 18.96
C ASP A 123 8.94 -14.12 19.13
N PHE A 124 8.39 -12.99 18.71
CA PHE A 124 6.95 -12.71 18.79
C PHE A 124 6.38 -12.38 17.42
N PHE A 125 5.15 -12.86 17.20
CA PHE A 125 4.38 -12.58 16.00
C PHE A 125 3.01 -12.04 16.37
N GLY A 126 2.57 -11.03 15.64
CA GLY A 126 1.27 -10.42 15.84
C GLY A 126 0.52 -10.12 14.56
N VAL A 127 -0.79 -10.05 14.68
CA VAL A 127 -1.69 -9.49 13.69
C VAL A 127 -2.59 -8.49 14.40
N TYR A 128 -2.69 -7.28 13.84
CA TYR A 128 -3.58 -6.25 14.35
C TYR A 128 -4.47 -5.73 13.24
N LYS A 129 -5.59 -5.16 13.61
CA LYS A 129 -6.48 -4.42 12.73
C LYS A 129 -6.26 -2.93 12.99
N ALA A 130 -5.77 -2.22 11.98
CA ALA A 130 -5.62 -0.77 12.05
C ALA A 130 -6.96 -0.07 12.25
N ASP A 131 -6.97 1.14 12.78
CA ASP A 131 -8.16 1.98 12.82
C ASP A 131 -8.77 2.19 11.43
N ILE A 132 -10.10 2.24 11.36
CA ILE A 132 -10.79 2.37 10.08
C ILE A 132 -10.61 3.75 9.44
N ASP A 133 -10.48 4.82 10.22
CA ASP A 133 -10.22 6.16 9.72
C ASP A 133 -8.80 6.29 9.19
N ASP A 134 -7.84 5.57 9.77
CA ASP A 134 -6.48 5.46 9.25
C ASP A 134 -6.44 4.70 7.92
N ILE A 135 -7.20 3.60 7.79
CA ILE A 135 -7.32 2.84 6.51
C ILE A 135 -8.01 3.66 5.43
N LEU A 136 -9.10 4.34 5.79
CA LEU A 136 -9.82 5.21 4.87
C LEU A 136 -9.12 6.56 4.68
N SER A 137 -8.06 6.87 5.43
CA SER A 137 -7.36 8.15 5.35
C SER A 137 -6.70 8.36 4.00
N PHE A 138 -6.73 9.62 3.58
CA PHE A 138 -5.86 10.11 2.52
C PHE A 138 -4.41 10.22 3.02
N GLN A 139 -4.22 10.38 4.34
CA GLN A 139 -2.90 10.54 4.98
C GLN A 139 -1.97 9.33 4.78
N SER A 140 -2.52 8.12 4.58
CA SER A 140 -1.75 6.94 4.16
C SER A 140 -0.83 7.21 2.95
N TYR A 141 -1.24 8.11 2.04
CA TYR A 141 -0.41 8.54 0.92
C TYR A 141 0.91 9.19 1.35
N TYR A 142 0.87 10.04 2.37
CA TYR A 142 2.04 10.78 2.86
C TYR A 142 3.09 9.82 3.43
N TYR A 143 2.66 8.90 4.29
CA TYR A 143 3.56 7.95 4.96
C TYR A 143 4.21 6.97 3.99
N ASN A 144 3.49 6.55 2.94
CA ASN A 144 4.05 5.69 1.89
C ASN A 144 5.14 6.39 1.07
N ARG A 145 5.19 7.74 1.08
CA ARG A 145 6.08 8.53 0.23
C ARG A 145 7.38 8.91 0.92
N ILE A 146 7.38 9.04 2.24
CA ILE A 146 8.61 9.32 3.00
C ILE A 146 9.48 8.06 2.89
N PRO A 147 10.66 8.15 2.24
CA PRO A 147 11.57 7.02 2.25
C PRO A 147 11.88 6.71 3.71
N ILE A 148 11.69 5.45 4.13
CA ILE A 148 11.94 4.98 5.50
C ILE A 148 13.34 5.39 6.00
N GLN A 149 14.28 5.66 5.08
CA GLN A 149 15.63 6.14 5.36
C GLN A 149 15.68 7.51 6.06
N THR A 150 14.64 8.35 6.01
CA THR A 150 14.68 9.73 6.52
C THR A 150 14.41 9.89 8.01
N PHE A 151 14.03 8.83 8.74
CA PHE A 151 14.10 8.81 10.21
C PHE A 151 15.49 8.47 10.75
N ARG A 152 16.51 8.36 9.87
CA ARG A 152 17.92 8.31 10.28
C ARG A 152 18.35 9.67 10.82
N ASN A 153 18.21 9.84 12.13
CA ASN A 153 19.02 10.69 13.00
C ASN A 153 19.48 12.03 12.41
N ASN A 154 18.72 13.09 12.71
CA ASN A 154 19.26 14.45 12.78
C ASN A 154 20.21 14.68 13.98
N ASN A 155 20.53 13.64 14.77
CA ASN A 155 21.62 13.67 15.75
C ASN A 155 22.99 13.47 15.09
N LYS A 156 23.39 14.40 14.22
CA LYS A 156 24.73 14.42 13.60
C LYS A 156 25.88 14.76 14.57
N ASN A 157 25.59 15.01 15.85
CA ASN A 157 26.62 15.38 16.83
C ASN A 157 27.02 14.27 17.81
N ASN A 158 26.49 13.05 17.70
CA ASN A 158 26.98 11.92 18.50
C ASN A 158 27.74 10.93 17.61
N THR A 159 29.05 10.89 17.79
CA THR A 159 30.00 9.91 17.22
C THR A 159 29.83 8.48 17.79
N LEU A 160 28.69 8.15 18.38
CA LEU A 160 28.41 6.79 18.86
C LEU A 160 27.89 5.91 17.72
N ASN A 161 28.74 4.96 17.33
CA ASN A 161 28.43 3.62 16.79
C ASN A 161 27.34 3.53 15.72
N LYS A 162 27.78 3.47 14.46
CA LYS A 162 26.97 3.30 13.24
C LYS A 162 26.18 1.97 13.12
N ASP A 163 26.23 1.08 14.12
CA ASP A 163 25.86 -0.34 13.92
C ASP A 163 24.79 -0.95 14.84
N LYS A 164 24.06 -0.22 15.69
CA LYS A 164 23.14 -0.90 16.64
C LYS A 164 21.65 -0.59 16.59
N ASP A 165 21.21 0.58 16.14
CA ASP A 165 19.77 0.93 16.23
C ASP A 165 19.16 1.21 14.85
N LYS A 166 19.17 0.19 13.98
CA LYS A 166 18.39 0.18 12.73
C LYS A 166 16.98 -0.35 12.99
N ASP A 167 16.17 0.41 13.72
CA ASP A 167 14.72 0.18 13.72
C ASP A 167 14.19 0.57 12.33
N ASN A 168 14.26 -0.37 11.39
CA ASN A 168 13.66 -0.20 10.07
C ASN A 168 12.15 -0.28 10.24
N ILE A 169 11.50 0.86 10.44
CA ILE A 169 10.03 0.95 10.35
C ILE A 169 9.67 0.65 8.89
N ILE A 170 9.26 -0.58 8.59
CA ILE A 170 8.65 -0.93 7.31
C ILE A 170 7.19 -0.48 7.40
N ASN A 171 6.88 0.68 6.83
CA ASN A 171 5.53 1.26 6.70
C ASN A 171 4.56 0.87 7.85
N PRO A 172 4.37 1.70 8.88
CA PRO A 172 3.62 1.32 10.08
C PRO A 172 2.18 0.83 9.78
N THR A 173 1.62 1.20 8.62
CA THR A 173 0.31 0.74 8.15
C THR A 173 0.28 -0.71 7.64
N GLU A 174 1.43 -1.33 7.41
CA GLU A 174 1.54 -2.71 6.93
C GLU A 174 2.19 -3.62 7.98
N SER A 175 3.32 -3.21 8.55
CA SER A 175 4.09 -4.03 9.48
C SER A 175 4.78 -3.20 10.55
N ILE A 176 4.98 -3.80 11.71
CA ILE A 176 5.78 -3.28 12.81
C ILE A 176 6.85 -4.33 13.06
N ILE A 177 8.12 -3.93 12.95
CA ILE A 177 9.27 -4.80 13.23
C ILE A 177 10.08 -4.15 14.33
N HIS A 178 10.16 -4.85 15.46
CA HIS A 178 11.00 -4.53 16.59
C HIS A 178 12.07 -5.62 16.70
N LEU A 179 13.34 -5.25 16.89
CA LEU A 179 14.46 -6.20 16.80
C LEU A 179 14.86 -6.82 18.14
N LYS A 180 14.54 -6.17 19.27
CA LYS A 180 14.94 -6.65 20.61
C LYS A 180 13.85 -6.39 21.65
N PRO A 181 12.92 -7.34 21.84
CA PRO A 181 12.89 -8.68 21.25
C PRO A 181 12.52 -8.65 19.77
N ASP A 182 12.76 -9.75 19.06
CA ASP A 182 12.32 -9.90 17.67
C ASP A 182 10.78 -10.01 17.63
N ILE A 183 10.10 -8.87 17.46
CA ILE A 183 8.64 -8.78 17.31
C ILE A 183 8.32 -8.38 15.87
N THR A 184 7.47 -9.18 15.22
CA THR A 184 6.87 -8.81 13.93
C THR A 184 5.36 -8.76 14.09
N ILE A 185 4.73 -7.60 13.85
CA ILE A 185 3.27 -7.44 13.90
C ILE A 185 2.80 -6.95 12.54
N HIS A 186 1.91 -7.69 11.88
CA HIS A 186 1.33 -7.29 10.60
C HIS A 186 -0.05 -6.67 10.78
N GLU A 187 -0.37 -5.67 9.98
CA GLU A 187 -1.76 -5.26 9.78
C GLU A 187 -2.50 -6.38 9.04
N ILE A 188 -3.78 -6.62 9.37
CA ILE A 188 -4.55 -7.79 8.93
C ILE A 188 -4.66 -7.93 7.40
N ARG A 189 -4.82 -6.82 6.66
CA ARG A 189 -4.81 -6.85 5.19
C ARG A 189 -3.46 -7.29 4.67
N TYR A 190 -2.36 -6.76 5.21
CA TYR A 190 -1.00 -7.16 4.83
C TYR A 190 -0.72 -8.63 5.17
N TYR A 191 -1.14 -9.09 6.36
CA TYR A 191 -1.08 -10.49 6.77
C TYR A 191 -1.80 -11.40 5.76
N PHE A 192 -3.02 -11.03 5.32
CA PHE A 192 -3.75 -11.79 4.30
C PHE A 192 -3.02 -11.84 2.96
N LYS A 193 -2.34 -10.75 2.53
CA LYS A 193 -1.50 -10.78 1.32
C LYS A 193 -0.40 -11.84 1.45
N LEU A 194 0.34 -11.82 2.57
CA LEU A 194 1.43 -12.76 2.79
C LEU A 194 0.95 -14.21 2.96
N LEU A 195 -0.23 -14.39 3.54
CA LEU A 195 -0.86 -15.70 3.73
C LEU A 195 -1.22 -16.32 2.38
N LEU A 196 -1.77 -15.53 1.46
CA LEU A 196 -2.07 -15.95 0.09
C LEU A 196 -0.81 -16.29 -0.70
N LEU A 197 0.30 -15.58 -0.47
CA LEU A 197 1.61 -15.91 -1.05
C LEU A 197 2.22 -17.20 -0.47
N GLY A 198 1.56 -17.83 0.50
CA GLY A 198 1.94 -19.15 0.99
C GLY A 198 3.19 -19.17 1.88
N ASN A 199 3.57 -18.04 2.48
CA ASN A 199 4.78 -17.95 3.30
C ASN A 199 4.68 -18.85 4.54
N PRO A 200 5.63 -19.80 4.76
CA PRO A 200 5.60 -20.71 5.91
C PRO A 200 5.43 -20.01 7.26
N LYS A 201 6.18 -18.93 7.50
CA LYS A 201 6.14 -18.17 8.76
C LYS A 201 4.78 -17.50 9.04
N ILE A 202 3.97 -17.33 8.00
CA ILE A 202 2.66 -16.67 8.05
C ILE A 202 1.54 -17.71 8.18
N ILE A 203 1.74 -18.91 7.60
CA ILE A 203 0.86 -20.06 7.74
C ILE A 203 0.97 -20.68 9.14
N GLU A 204 2.18 -20.86 9.67
CA GLU A 204 2.46 -21.47 10.99
C GLU A 204 1.55 -20.92 12.12
N PRO A 205 1.39 -19.58 12.29
CA PRO A 205 0.47 -18.99 13.28
C PRO A 205 -0.96 -19.53 13.31
N LEU A 206 -1.51 -20.00 12.18
CA LEU A 206 -2.87 -20.55 12.10
C LEU A 206 -3.03 -21.89 12.82
N PHE A 207 -1.91 -22.52 13.18
CA PHE A 207 -1.82 -23.83 13.84
C PHE A 207 -1.21 -23.75 15.25
N ILE A 208 -0.98 -22.53 15.76
CA ILE A 208 -0.50 -22.33 17.13
C ILE A 208 -1.70 -22.37 18.09
N ASP A 209 -1.62 -23.23 19.10
CA ASP A 209 -2.63 -23.35 20.16
C ASP A 209 -2.13 -22.96 21.56
N LYS A 210 -0.82 -22.73 21.71
CA LYS A 210 -0.19 -22.38 23.00
C LYS A 210 0.49 -21.02 22.91
N TYR A 211 0.65 -20.36 24.06
CA TYR A 211 1.37 -19.09 24.21
C TYR A 211 0.88 -17.99 23.26
N CYS A 212 -0.43 -17.94 23.05
CA CYS A 212 -1.05 -17.03 22.11
C CYS A 212 -2.33 -16.41 22.66
N ILE A 213 -2.64 -15.22 22.16
CA ILE A 213 -3.90 -14.52 22.31
C ILE A 213 -4.62 -14.62 20.97
N LYS A 214 -5.87 -15.09 20.99
CA LYS A 214 -6.74 -15.22 19.82
C LYS A 214 -8.03 -14.46 20.07
N THR A 215 -8.44 -13.65 19.10
CA THR A 215 -9.77 -13.02 19.07
C THR A 215 -10.76 -13.85 18.27
N ASP A 216 -12.05 -13.53 18.36
CA ASP A 216 -13.08 -14.14 17.52
C ASP A 216 -12.77 -13.96 16.02
N GLU A 217 -12.21 -12.79 15.67
CA GLU A 217 -11.78 -12.50 14.31
C GLU A 217 -10.70 -13.47 13.82
N TRP A 218 -9.75 -13.83 14.70
CA TRP A 218 -8.72 -14.83 14.39
C TRP A 218 -9.29 -16.24 14.28
N LEU A 219 -10.26 -16.59 15.14
CA LEU A 219 -10.92 -17.89 15.09
C LEU A 219 -11.70 -18.09 13.77
N GLU A 220 -12.27 -17.04 13.21
CA GLU A 220 -12.91 -17.08 11.88
C GLU A 220 -11.91 -17.37 10.75
N ILE A 221 -10.69 -16.83 10.84
CA ILE A 221 -9.59 -17.13 9.89
C ILE A 221 -9.15 -18.60 10.06
N ILE A 222 -8.95 -19.06 11.30
CA ILE A 222 -8.54 -20.44 11.61
C ILE A 222 -9.52 -21.48 11.05
N LYS A 223 -10.83 -21.21 11.08
CA LYS A 223 -11.86 -22.10 10.51
C LYS A 223 -11.60 -22.42 9.03
N ASN A 224 -10.93 -21.52 8.32
CA ASN A 224 -10.63 -21.63 6.90
C ASN A 224 -9.16 -21.99 6.61
N ARG A 225 -8.33 -22.29 7.62
CA ARG A 225 -6.87 -22.47 7.46
C ARG A 225 -6.45 -23.49 6.40
N LYS A 226 -7.27 -24.52 6.17
CA LYS A 226 -7.02 -25.55 5.14
C LYS A 226 -7.16 -25.04 3.71
N GLU A 227 -7.79 -23.89 3.49
CA GLU A 227 -7.89 -23.26 2.16
C GLU A 227 -6.61 -22.49 1.79
N PHE A 228 -5.74 -22.21 2.76
CA PHE A 228 -4.46 -21.51 2.55
C PHE A 228 -3.27 -22.48 2.34
N ILE A 229 -3.50 -23.78 2.54
CA ILE A 229 -2.56 -24.84 2.18
C ILE A 229 -2.90 -25.29 0.75
N ASN A 230 -2.23 -24.69 -0.22
CA ASN A 230 -2.43 -24.91 -1.65
C ASN A 230 -1.07 -25.05 -2.38
N LEU A 231 -1.10 -25.20 -3.71
CA LEU A 231 0.12 -25.34 -4.52
C LEU A 231 1.10 -24.16 -4.34
N THR A 232 0.60 -22.92 -4.26
CA THR A 232 1.44 -21.73 -4.02
C THR A 232 2.18 -21.83 -2.69
N SER A 233 1.51 -22.29 -1.62
CA SER A 233 2.17 -22.54 -0.34
C SER A 233 3.24 -23.63 -0.44
N LEU A 234 2.93 -24.76 -1.09
CA LEU A 234 3.90 -25.85 -1.30
C LEU A 234 5.16 -25.37 -2.03
N GLU A 235 5.00 -24.57 -3.08
CA GLU A 235 6.11 -23.99 -3.84
C GLU A 235 6.96 -23.04 -2.99
N HIS A 236 6.33 -22.25 -2.11
CA HIS A 236 7.05 -21.33 -1.23
C HIS A 236 7.79 -22.08 -0.11
N PHE A 237 7.17 -23.09 0.50
CA PHE A 237 7.84 -24.00 1.44
C PHE A 237 9.06 -24.66 0.78
N TYR A 238 8.90 -25.22 -0.41
CA TYR A 238 10.01 -25.86 -1.15
C TYR A 238 11.14 -24.88 -1.47
N SER A 239 10.80 -23.68 -1.95
CA SER A 239 11.77 -22.60 -2.18
C SER A 239 12.55 -22.25 -0.91
N THR A 240 11.87 -22.15 0.23
CA THR A 240 12.49 -21.87 1.54
C THR A 240 13.43 -23.00 1.96
N ILE A 241 13.00 -24.26 1.81
CA ILE A 241 13.80 -25.45 2.10
C ILE A 241 15.06 -25.48 1.23
N LYS A 242 14.95 -25.19 -0.07
CA LYS A 242 16.10 -25.10 -0.99
C LYS A 242 17.12 -24.06 -0.55
N VAL A 243 16.68 -22.85 -0.20
CA VAL A 243 17.57 -21.79 0.29
C VAL A 243 18.33 -22.24 1.54
N LEU A 244 17.66 -22.89 2.49
CA LEU A 244 18.30 -23.44 3.68
C LEU A 244 19.29 -24.57 3.32
N TYR A 245 18.89 -25.50 2.45
CA TYR A 245 19.72 -26.64 2.05
C TYR A 245 21.03 -26.18 1.41
N PHE A 246 20.95 -25.31 0.39
CA PHE A 246 22.15 -24.80 -0.27
C PHE A 246 23.00 -23.93 0.66
N GLY A 247 22.37 -23.21 1.58
CA GLY A 247 23.06 -22.48 2.64
C GLY A 247 23.84 -23.39 3.59
N ILE A 248 23.32 -24.57 3.95
CA ILE A 248 24.02 -25.57 4.77
C ILE A 248 25.13 -26.24 3.97
N LYS A 249 24.83 -26.66 2.73
CA LYS A 249 25.80 -27.30 1.83
C LYS A 249 27.03 -26.42 1.59
N HIS A 250 26.84 -25.12 1.36
CA HIS A 250 27.94 -24.17 1.20
C HIS A 250 28.86 -24.14 2.43
N ILE A 251 28.30 -24.02 3.63
CA ILE A 251 29.09 -24.00 4.87
C ILE A 251 29.83 -25.33 5.04
N ASN A 252 29.19 -26.46 4.71
CA ASN A 252 29.83 -27.78 4.77
C ASN A 252 31.00 -27.90 3.77
N ASP A 253 30.83 -27.41 2.54
CA ASP A 253 31.88 -27.40 1.52
C ASP A 253 33.06 -26.50 1.95
N GLU A 254 32.80 -25.37 2.60
CA GLU A 254 33.84 -24.50 3.17
C GLU A 254 34.60 -25.20 4.30
N ILE A 255 33.88 -25.88 5.20
CA ILE A 255 34.47 -26.68 6.28
C ILE A 255 35.40 -27.76 5.75
N ASN A 256 35.01 -28.43 4.65
CA ASN A 256 35.81 -29.50 4.05
C ASN A 256 37.02 -28.99 3.25
N LYS A 257 37.02 -27.72 2.80
CA LYS A 257 38.13 -27.11 2.06
C LYS A 257 39.20 -26.52 2.97
N SER A 258 38.84 -26.05 4.15
CA SER A 258 39.78 -25.47 5.10
C SER A 258 40.66 -26.55 5.72
N GLN A 259 41.91 -26.67 5.25
CA GLN A 259 42.92 -27.59 5.82
C GLN A 259 43.25 -27.22 7.28
N ASP A 260 43.07 -25.96 7.68
CA ASP A 260 43.21 -25.51 9.06
C ASP A 260 41.93 -25.79 9.88
N GLN A 261 41.81 -27.03 10.37
CA GLN A 261 40.71 -27.44 11.26
C GLN A 261 40.62 -26.63 12.56
N GLN A 262 41.67 -25.89 12.94
CA GLN A 262 41.76 -25.15 14.20
C GLN A 262 41.12 -23.76 14.18
N GLN A 263 40.80 -23.18 13.00
CA GLN A 263 40.13 -21.88 12.90
C GLN A 263 38.65 -21.97 12.50
N LYS A 264 37.97 -23.09 12.81
CA LYS A 264 36.50 -23.13 12.72
C LYS A 264 35.92 -22.14 13.71
N THR A 265 35.18 -21.14 13.22
CA THR A 265 34.51 -20.23 14.14
C THR A 265 33.36 -20.99 14.82
N LEU A 266 33.24 -20.86 16.15
CA LEU A 266 32.11 -21.41 16.92
C LEU A 266 30.74 -20.97 16.33
N ASN A 267 30.73 -19.83 15.64
CA ASN A 267 29.56 -19.27 14.98
C ASN A 267 29.11 -20.10 13.76
N ASP A 268 30.04 -20.61 12.96
CA ASP A 268 29.71 -21.44 11.78
C ASP A 268 29.05 -22.75 12.22
N ARG A 269 29.57 -23.37 13.28
CA ARG A 269 28.99 -24.58 13.88
C ARG A 269 27.56 -24.32 14.37
N LYS A 270 27.33 -23.25 15.13
CA LYS A 270 25.98 -22.86 15.59
C LYS A 270 25.04 -22.56 14.42
N SER A 271 25.56 -21.94 13.36
CA SER A 271 24.80 -21.60 12.14
C SER A 271 24.33 -22.85 11.40
N ILE A 272 25.19 -23.87 11.24
CA ILE A 272 24.82 -25.16 10.62
C ILE A 272 23.68 -25.79 11.39
N PHE A 273 23.82 -26.03 12.70
CA PHE A 273 22.79 -26.68 13.50
C PHE A 273 21.47 -25.89 13.51
N LYS A 274 21.53 -24.56 13.61
CA LYS A 274 20.34 -23.71 13.52
C LYS A 274 19.65 -23.85 12.16
N LYS A 275 20.38 -23.81 11.04
CA LYS A 275 19.79 -23.97 9.71
C LYS A 275 19.27 -25.40 9.47
N SER A 276 20.01 -26.42 9.91
CA SER A 276 19.65 -27.83 9.77
C SER A 276 18.36 -28.16 10.50
N TYR A 277 18.17 -27.69 11.74
CA TYR A 277 16.91 -27.94 12.45
C TYR A 277 15.72 -27.26 11.74
N HIS A 278 15.88 -26.02 11.27
CA HIS A 278 14.82 -25.32 10.53
C HIS A 278 14.45 -26.08 9.25
N LEU A 279 15.44 -26.56 8.50
CA LEU A 279 15.22 -27.35 7.28
C LEU A 279 14.47 -28.65 7.59
N ILE A 280 14.95 -29.46 8.54
CA ILE A 280 14.31 -30.75 8.88
C ILE A 280 12.89 -30.53 9.40
N ARG A 281 12.67 -29.47 10.19
CA ARG A 281 11.33 -29.09 10.68
C ARG A 281 10.39 -28.80 9.51
N LEU A 282 10.81 -27.96 8.55
CA LEU A 282 10.02 -27.62 7.36
C LEU A 282 9.78 -28.84 6.46
N LEU A 283 10.73 -29.76 6.35
CA LEU A 283 10.54 -31.01 5.61
C LEU A 283 9.41 -31.85 6.23
N TYR A 284 9.39 -32.01 7.55
CA TYR A 284 8.30 -32.73 8.21
C TYR A 284 6.95 -32.01 8.08
N GLU A 285 6.93 -30.68 8.13
CA GLU A 285 5.70 -29.91 7.87
C GLU A 285 5.19 -30.11 6.44
N MET A 286 6.09 -30.20 5.46
CA MET A 286 5.73 -30.54 4.09
C MET A 286 5.25 -31.98 3.95
N ASP A 287 5.86 -32.95 4.63
CA ASP A 287 5.37 -34.33 4.68
C ASP A 287 3.94 -34.37 5.25
N ASP A 288 3.67 -33.61 6.32
CA ASP A 288 2.33 -33.47 6.91
C ASP A 288 1.34 -32.87 5.89
N ILE A 289 1.72 -31.79 5.20
CA ILE A 289 0.89 -31.16 4.18
C ILE A 289 0.56 -32.14 3.06
N ILE A 290 1.57 -32.82 2.49
CA ILE A 290 1.42 -33.78 1.38
C ILE A 290 0.54 -34.95 1.78
N ALA A 291 0.61 -35.39 3.04
CA ALA A 291 -0.26 -36.42 3.60
C ALA A 291 -1.69 -35.92 3.90
N GLY A 292 -1.97 -34.62 3.77
CA GLY A 292 -3.26 -34.01 4.12
C GLY A 292 -3.49 -33.83 5.62
N ASN A 293 -2.43 -33.96 6.43
CA ASN A 293 -2.45 -33.73 7.86
C ASN A 293 -2.43 -32.22 8.17
N ASN A 294 -2.81 -31.86 9.40
CA ASN A 294 -2.61 -30.49 9.89
C ASN A 294 -1.12 -30.30 10.26
N LEU A 295 -0.65 -29.06 10.16
CA LEU A 295 0.68 -28.70 10.66
C LEU A 295 0.74 -28.89 12.18
N THR A 296 1.78 -29.58 12.63
CA THR A 296 2.07 -29.77 14.06
C THR A 296 3.11 -28.75 14.49
N ILE A 297 2.66 -27.67 15.14
CA ILE A 297 3.57 -26.65 15.68
C ILE A 297 4.15 -27.11 17.02
N TRP A 298 3.31 -27.42 18.00
CA TRP A 298 3.79 -27.89 19.31
C TRP A 298 4.15 -29.38 19.27
N LEU A 299 5.43 -29.72 19.42
CA LEU A 299 5.89 -31.11 19.45
C LEU A 299 5.84 -31.69 20.88
N PRO A 300 5.18 -32.84 21.11
CA PRO A 300 5.20 -33.53 22.40
C PRO A 300 6.62 -33.88 22.85
N SER A 301 6.90 -33.76 24.15
CA SER A 301 8.23 -33.94 24.73
C SER A 301 8.86 -35.31 24.43
N ASP A 302 8.02 -36.33 24.37
CA ASP A 302 8.32 -37.74 24.14
C ASP A 302 8.36 -38.15 22.66
N SER A 303 7.93 -37.27 21.74
CA SER A 303 7.88 -37.59 20.31
C SER A 303 9.28 -37.71 19.69
N ASP A 304 9.47 -38.70 18.81
CA ASP A 304 10.76 -38.93 18.14
C ASP A 304 11.15 -37.76 17.23
N ARG A 305 10.15 -37.11 16.60
CA ARG A 305 10.35 -35.87 15.82
C ARG A 305 10.95 -34.77 16.67
N ARG A 306 10.45 -34.56 17.90
CA ARG A 306 11.01 -33.55 18.81
C ARG A 306 12.42 -33.92 19.25
N LYS A 307 12.64 -35.16 19.70
CA LYS A 307 13.95 -35.62 20.17
C LYS A 307 15.02 -35.37 19.11
N LEU A 308 14.76 -35.78 17.87
CA LEU A 308 15.68 -35.56 16.75
C LEU A 308 15.95 -34.07 16.50
N LEU A 309 14.89 -33.24 16.40
CA LEU A 309 15.04 -31.81 16.15
C LEU A 309 15.78 -31.09 17.30
N TYR A 310 15.53 -31.51 18.54
CA TYR A 310 16.20 -30.99 19.72
C TYR A 310 17.69 -31.37 19.72
N THR A 311 18.02 -32.64 19.46
CA THR A 311 19.41 -33.11 19.32
C THR A 311 20.16 -32.32 18.24
N ILE A 312 19.56 -32.10 17.07
CA ILE A 312 20.15 -31.26 16.01
C ILE A 312 20.34 -29.83 16.50
N ARG A 313 19.35 -29.24 17.17
CA ARG A 313 19.39 -27.84 17.61
C ARG A 313 20.44 -27.59 18.70
N ALA A 314 20.60 -28.54 19.62
CA ALA A 314 21.56 -28.50 20.72
C ALA A 314 22.99 -28.81 20.24
N GLY A 315 23.15 -29.70 19.26
CA GLY A 315 24.46 -30.08 18.72
C GLY A 315 25.29 -30.95 19.68
N GLU A 316 24.64 -31.62 20.64
CA GLU A 316 25.29 -32.38 21.73
C GLU A 316 25.58 -33.84 21.35
N GLU A 317 24.86 -34.43 20.39
CA GLU A 317 24.97 -35.87 20.04
C GLU A 317 25.13 -36.15 18.54
N ILE A 318 25.23 -35.10 17.72
CA ILE A 318 25.41 -35.21 16.27
C ILE A 318 26.48 -34.23 15.82
N ASP A 319 27.52 -34.74 15.17
CA ASP A 319 28.55 -33.89 14.56
C ASP A 319 28.03 -33.22 13.27
N GLU A 320 28.76 -32.22 12.79
CA GLU A 320 28.36 -31.42 11.64
C GLU A 320 28.19 -32.26 10.37
N GLN A 321 29.07 -33.26 10.15
CA GLN A 321 29.04 -34.10 8.96
C GLN A 321 27.86 -35.07 9.01
N SER A 322 27.64 -35.74 10.14
CA SER A 322 26.46 -36.59 10.35
C SER A 322 25.15 -35.79 10.22
N CYS A 323 25.13 -34.55 10.70
CA CYS A 323 23.98 -33.64 10.56
C CYS A 323 23.73 -33.28 9.09
N PHE A 324 24.78 -32.96 8.34
CA PHE A 324 24.69 -32.68 6.91
C PHE A 324 24.19 -33.88 6.11
N GLU A 325 24.70 -35.09 6.38
CA GLU A 325 24.26 -36.33 5.72
C GLU A 325 22.79 -36.62 5.96
N LEU A 326 22.30 -36.39 7.18
CA LEU A 326 20.89 -36.50 7.51
C LEU A 326 20.04 -35.50 6.70
N VAL A 327 20.46 -34.23 6.65
CA VAL A 327 19.80 -33.16 5.88
C VAL A 327 19.77 -33.51 4.39
N ASP A 328 20.90 -33.92 3.82
CA ASP A 328 21.05 -34.26 2.41
C ASP A 328 20.17 -35.44 2.01
N LYS A 329 20.20 -36.52 2.80
CA LYS A 329 19.35 -37.70 2.58
C LYS A 329 17.86 -37.32 2.62
N ARG A 330 17.44 -36.53 3.62
CA ARG A 330 16.04 -36.11 3.77
C ARG A 330 15.59 -35.16 2.66
N PHE A 331 16.42 -34.19 2.30
CA PHE A 331 16.12 -33.25 1.22
C PHE A 331 15.97 -33.96 -0.13
N LYS A 332 16.90 -34.88 -0.48
CA LYS A 332 16.83 -35.64 -1.75
C LYS A 332 15.60 -36.53 -1.83
N GLN A 333 15.23 -37.18 -0.72
CA GLN A 333 14.01 -37.98 -0.66
C GLN A 333 12.78 -37.10 -0.88
N PHE A 334 12.69 -35.99 -0.14
CA PHE A 334 11.59 -35.03 -0.28
C PHE A 334 11.49 -34.44 -1.69
N GLU A 335 12.61 -34.05 -2.30
CA GLU A 335 12.62 -33.48 -3.65
C GLU A 335 12.08 -34.47 -4.69
N LYS A 336 12.39 -35.76 -4.54
CA LYS A 336 11.81 -36.82 -5.38
C LYS A 336 10.29 -36.91 -5.19
N ASP A 337 9.81 -36.92 -3.95
CA ASP A 337 8.39 -37.04 -3.62
C ASP A 337 7.60 -35.79 -4.09
N TYR A 338 8.18 -34.61 -3.92
CA TYR A 338 7.63 -33.34 -4.38
C TYR A 338 7.53 -33.27 -5.91
N ASN A 339 8.59 -33.66 -6.64
CA ASN A 339 8.56 -33.68 -8.11
C ASN A 339 7.50 -34.65 -8.64
N LYS A 340 7.36 -35.82 -8.01
CA LYS A 340 6.29 -36.77 -8.33
C LYS A 340 4.91 -36.15 -8.10
N LEU A 341 4.69 -35.49 -6.95
CA LEU A 341 3.44 -34.79 -6.66
C LEU A 341 3.13 -33.73 -7.71
N LYS A 342 4.14 -32.95 -8.13
CA LYS A 342 3.99 -31.91 -9.15
C LYS A 342 3.58 -32.51 -10.50
N GLU A 343 4.23 -33.60 -10.92
CA GLU A 343 3.84 -34.33 -12.14
C GLU A 343 2.40 -34.85 -12.06
N ASP A 344 1.99 -35.38 -10.91
CA ASP A 344 0.63 -35.90 -10.70
C ASP A 344 -0.42 -34.76 -10.72
N ILE A 345 -0.08 -33.57 -10.24
CA ILE A 345 -0.91 -32.37 -10.34
C ILE A 345 -1.02 -31.91 -11.81
N GLU A 346 0.09 -31.84 -12.53
CA GLU A 346 0.12 -31.44 -13.95
C GLU A 346 -0.65 -32.41 -14.85
N ARG A 347 -0.63 -33.72 -14.52
CA ARG A 347 -1.44 -34.74 -15.20
C ARG A 347 -2.91 -34.75 -14.76
N GLY A 348 -3.27 -33.99 -13.73
CA GLY A 348 -4.62 -33.97 -13.15
C GLY A 348 -5.03 -35.25 -12.42
N THR A 349 -4.07 -36.13 -12.09
CA THR A 349 -4.33 -37.39 -11.36
C THR A 349 -4.50 -37.15 -9.86
N ASN A 350 -3.93 -36.07 -9.32
CA ASN A 350 -4.07 -35.69 -7.92
C ASN A 350 -4.93 -34.44 -7.73
N LYS A 351 -6.26 -34.59 -7.82
CA LYS A 351 -7.21 -33.48 -7.69
C LYS A 351 -7.35 -32.90 -6.28
N SER A 352 -6.88 -33.59 -5.23
CA SER A 352 -7.11 -33.13 -3.84
C SER A 352 -6.29 -31.89 -3.48
N PHE A 353 -5.12 -31.70 -4.11
CA PHE A 353 -4.27 -30.51 -3.93
C PHE A 353 -4.57 -29.38 -4.91
N ILE A 354 -5.36 -29.65 -5.96
CA ILE A 354 -5.85 -28.65 -6.91
C ILE A 354 -7.10 -27.99 -6.32
N LYS A 355 -6.96 -27.39 -5.14
CA LYS A 355 -7.92 -26.37 -4.74
C LYS A 355 -7.52 -25.08 -5.42
N GLU A 356 -8.46 -24.47 -6.14
CA GLU A 356 -8.22 -23.19 -6.78
C GLU A 356 -7.87 -22.14 -5.69
N PRO A 357 -6.70 -21.45 -5.79
CA PRO A 357 -6.30 -20.39 -4.86
C PRO A 357 -7.37 -19.31 -4.65
N ILE A 358 -8.26 -19.18 -5.64
CA ILE A 358 -9.42 -18.29 -5.68
C ILE A 358 -10.28 -18.43 -4.42
N LYS A 359 -10.51 -19.65 -3.91
CA LYS A 359 -11.37 -19.83 -2.73
C LYS A 359 -10.78 -19.19 -1.47
N GLY A 360 -9.49 -19.36 -1.23
CA GLY A 360 -8.81 -18.75 -0.08
C GLY A 360 -8.82 -17.24 -0.17
N LEU A 361 -8.60 -16.71 -1.36
CA LEU A 361 -8.63 -15.28 -1.67
C LEU A 361 -10.02 -14.66 -1.41
N ASP A 362 -11.08 -15.29 -1.92
CA ASP A 362 -12.46 -14.82 -1.71
C ASP A 362 -12.85 -14.82 -0.23
N VAL A 363 -12.49 -15.89 0.49
CA VAL A 363 -12.76 -16.02 1.93
C VAL A 363 -12.07 -14.91 2.72
N LEU A 364 -10.77 -14.69 2.51
CA LEU A 364 -10.03 -13.64 3.21
C LEU A 364 -10.54 -12.25 2.85
N ASN A 365 -10.90 -12.04 1.59
CA ASN A 365 -11.47 -10.77 1.15
C ASN A 365 -12.82 -10.48 1.84
N GLN A 366 -13.71 -11.48 1.90
CA GLN A 366 -15.00 -11.36 2.58
C GLN A 366 -14.82 -11.10 4.09
N ILE A 367 -13.91 -11.82 4.75
CA ILE A 367 -13.58 -11.62 6.16
C ILE A 367 -13.08 -10.18 6.40
N LEU A 368 -12.14 -9.71 5.57
CA LEU A 368 -11.57 -8.37 5.69
C LEU A 368 -12.64 -7.29 5.51
N VAL A 369 -13.43 -7.36 4.43
CA VAL A 369 -14.49 -6.39 4.14
C VAL A 369 -15.55 -6.40 5.24
N LYS A 370 -15.95 -7.58 5.73
CA LYS A 370 -16.89 -7.73 6.85
C LYS A 370 -16.41 -7.00 8.11
N TYR A 371 -15.15 -7.19 8.51
CA TYR A 371 -14.61 -6.52 9.71
C TYR A 371 -14.54 -5.02 9.52
N ARG A 372 -14.10 -4.57 8.34
CA ARG A 372 -13.96 -3.16 8.02
C ARG A 372 -15.32 -2.46 7.96
N ARG A 373 -16.33 -3.09 7.36
CA ARG A 373 -17.72 -2.59 7.36
C ARG A 373 -18.27 -2.41 8.77
N ARG A 374 -18.09 -3.41 9.64
CA ARG A 374 -18.52 -3.33 11.04
C ARG A 374 -17.89 -2.13 11.73
N ASP A 375 -16.59 -1.87 11.52
CA ASP A 375 -15.91 -0.72 12.10
C ASP A 375 -16.41 0.61 11.51
N ILE A 376 -16.67 0.68 10.20
CA ILE A 376 -17.28 1.85 9.55
C ILE A 376 -18.64 2.15 10.21
N GLU A 377 -19.50 1.14 10.34
CA GLU A 377 -20.86 1.26 10.88
C GLU A 377 -20.87 1.75 12.33
N VAL A 378 -19.96 1.25 13.18
CA VAL A 378 -19.79 1.72 14.56
C VAL A 378 -19.35 3.20 14.58
N CYS A 379 -18.57 3.63 13.59
CA CYS A 379 -18.07 4.99 13.44
C CYS A 379 -19.00 5.93 12.64
N ARG A 380 -20.31 5.65 12.51
CA ARG A 380 -21.28 6.47 11.74
C ARG A 380 -22.12 7.49 12.56
N PRO A 381 -21.56 8.53 13.21
CA PRO A 381 -22.36 9.67 13.66
C PRO A 381 -22.37 10.86 12.69
N PHE A 382 -21.90 10.73 11.43
CA PHE A 382 -21.68 11.86 10.53
C PHE A 382 -22.77 12.03 9.46
N PRO A 383 -23.06 13.29 9.03
CA PRO A 383 -23.89 13.56 7.86
C PRO A 383 -23.31 12.87 6.62
N GLN A 384 -24.15 12.12 5.91
CA GLN A 384 -23.75 11.45 4.67
C GLN A 384 -23.99 12.35 3.46
N PHE A 385 -23.15 12.19 2.45
CA PHE A 385 -23.40 12.77 1.13
C PHE A 385 -24.51 12.02 0.42
N SER A 386 -25.33 12.77 -0.32
CA SER A 386 -26.36 12.20 -1.20
C SER A 386 -25.82 11.90 -2.60
N PHE A 387 -24.67 12.49 -2.95
CA PHE A 387 -24.01 12.41 -4.25
C PHE A 387 -24.86 12.89 -5.43
N ASN A 388 -25.94 13.62 -5.14
CA ASN A 388 -26.78 14.21 -6.17
C ASN A 388 -26.04 15.35 -6.87
N ASN A 389 -26.35 15.54 -8.15
CA ASN A 389 -25.85 16.69 -8.90
C ASN A 389 -26.45 17.98 -8.31
N VAL A 390 -25.59 18.90 -7.88
CA VAL A 390 -26.04 20.20 -7.37
C VAL A 390 -26.39 21.16 -8.51
N ASN A 391 -25.84 20.94 -9.71
CA ASN A 391 -26.17 21.73 -10.87
C ASN A 391 -27.45 21.18 -11.53
N THR A 392 -28.61 21.67 -11.10
CA THR A 392 -29.92 21.27 -11.64
C THR A 392 -30.10 21.58 -13.12
N ASN A 393 -29.31 22.51 -13.66
CA ASN A 393 -29.34 22.91 -15.06
C ASN A 393 -28.37 22.12 -15.93
N ALA A 394 -27.53 21.26 -15.33
CA ALA A 394 -26.57 20.47 -16.07
C ALA A 394 -27.29 19.59 -17.08
N ASP A 395 -26.71 19.52 -18.28
CA ASP A 395 -27.22 18.66 -19.33
C ASP A 395 -27.20 17.20 -18.86
N SER A 396 -28.39 16.60 -18.78
CA SER A 396 -28.57 15.18 -18.41
C SER A 396 -27.72 14.24 -19.27
N THR A 397 -27.36 14.65 -20.50
CA THR A 397 -26.52 13.87 -21.40
C THR A 397 -25.07 13.73 -20.91
N ILE A 398 -24.59 14.63 -20.05
CA ILE A 398 -23.20 14.62 -19.57
C ILE A 398 -23.02 13.59 -18.48
N TYR A 399 -23.96 13.54 -17.55
CA TYR A 399 -24.02 12.47 -16.56
C TYR A 399 -24.16 11.11 -17.25
N SER A 400 -25.06 10.97 -18.23
CA SER A 400 -25.22 9.70 -18.96
C SER A 400 -23.94 9.32 -19.70
N THR A 401 -23.25 10.28 -20.34
CA THR A 401 -21.96 10.04 -21.01
C THR A 401 -20.90 9.50 -20.05
N ALA A 402 -20.76 10.11 -18.86
CA ALA A 402 -19.82 9.64 -17.85
C ALA A 402 -20.18 8.22 -17.36
N MET A 403 -21.46 7.98 -17.08
CA MET A 403 -21.96 6.68 -16.63
C MET A 403 -21.83 5.60 -17.71
N ASP A 404 -22.02 5.93 -18.98
CA ASP A 404 -21.82 5.00 -20.11
C ASP A 404 -20.36 4.55 -20.19
N VAL A 405 -19.40 5.48 -20.00
CA VAL A 405 -17.98 5.12 -19.94
C VAL A 405 -17.67 4.25 -18.73
N MET A 406 -18.23 4.57 -17.56
CA MET A 406 -18.06 3.74 -16.36
C MET A 406 -18.62 2.32 -16.58
N ASN A 407 -19.86 2.21 -17.08
CA ASN A 407 -20.54 0.94 -17.36
C ASN A 407 -19.79 0.12 -18.43
N LYS A 408 -19.38 0.74 -19.53
CA LYS A 408 -18.61 0.09 -20.61
C LYS A 408 -17.30 -0.50 -20.09
N ASN A 409 -16.65 0.18 -19.14
CA ASN A 409 -15.40 -0.27 -18.54
C ASN A 409 -15.59 -1.08 -17.23
N LYS A 410 -16.84 -1.40 -16.86
CA LYS A 410 -17.20 -2.12 -15.63
C LYS A 410 -16.67 -1.44 -14.36
N ILE A 411 -16.58 -0.11 -14.38
CA ILE A 411 -16.16 0.70 -13.23
C ILE A 411 -17.37 0.83 -12.31
N LYS A 412 -17.24 0.31 -11.10
CA LYS A 412 -18.21 0.53 -10.03
C LYS A 412 -17.80 1.77 -9.27
N GLY A 413 -18.74 2.67 -9.01
CA GLY A 413 -18.48 3.83 -8.17
C GLY A 413 -19.49 4.95 -8.38
N THR A 414 -19.31 5.98 -7.58
CA THR A 414 -20.13 7.18 -7.56
C THR A 414 -19.38 8.32 -8.20
N LEU A 415 -19.95 8.92 -9.24
CA LEU A 415 -19.35 10.07 -9.91
C LEU A 415 -19.39 11.28 -8.97
N LEU A 416 -18.24 11.93 -8.76
CA LEU A 416 -18.13 13.13 -7.92
C LEU A 416 -18.07 14.40 -8.76
N TYR A 417 -17.31 14.34 -9.84
CA TYR A 417 -17.10 15.43 -10.78
C TYR A 417 -16.98 14.88 -12.21
N PHE A 418 -17.54 15.60 -13.18
CA PHE A 418 -17.26 15.36 -14.59
C PHE A 418 -17.37 16.67 -15.38
N GLY A 419 -16.35 17.00 -16.16
CA GLY A 419 -16.32 18.26 -16.88
C GLY A 419 -15.31 18.31 -18.03
N PRO A 420 -15.43 19.33 -18.89
CA PRO A 420 -14.50 19.57 -19.98
C PRO A 420 -13.08 19.81 -19.45
N SER A 421 -12.10 19.46 -20.27
CA SER A 421 -10.67 19.64 -19.99
C SER A 421 -9.92 20.09 -21.25
N GLY A 422 -8.68 20.54 -21.07
CA GLY A 422 -7.81 20.95 -22.17
C GLY A 422 -8.33 22.17 -22.91
N SER A 423 -8.16 22.22 -24.24
CA SER A 423 -8.48 23.43 -25.01
C SER A 423 -9.96 23.82 -25.00
N SER A 424 -10.87 22.87 -24.75
CA SER A 424 -12.30 23.16 -24.67
C SER A 424 -12.65 23.97 -23.43
N LEU A 425 -11.96 23.70 -22.31
CA LEU A 425 -12.12 24.43 -21.06
C LEU A 425 -11.64 25.89 -21.22
N HIS A 426 -10.46 26.08 -21.82
CA HIS A 426 -9.82 27.39 -21.98
C HIS A 426 -10.37 28.27 -23.11
N ASN A 427 -11.43 27.83 -23.81
CA ASN A 427 -11.92 28.51 -25.02
C ASN A 427 -10.86 28.66 -26.13
N LEU A 428 -9.93 27.70 -26.19
CA LEU A 428 -8.87 27.60 -27.18
C LEU A 428 -9.21 26.57 -28.26
N GLN A 429 -10.48 26.20 -28.44
CA GLN A 429 -10.92 25.22 -29.44
C GLN A 429 -11.06 25.86 -30.83
N ASP A 430 -10.84 25.05 -31.86
CA ASP A 430 -10.98 25.51 -33.24
C ASP A 430 -12.44 25.37 -33.66
N ASP A 431 -13.11 26.51 -33.84
CA ASP A 431 -14.53 26.61 -34.20
C ASP A 431 -14.83 25.92 -35.56
N SER A 432 -13.81 25.71 -36.41
CA SER A 432 -13.99 25.11 -37.74
C SER A 432 -14.20 23.58 -37.72
N ASN A 433 -13.84 22.91 -36.62
CA ASN A 433 -13.89 21.44 -36.51
C ASN A 433 -15.00 21.00 -35.55
N ALA A 434 -16.24 20.95 -36.05
CA ALA A 434 -17.41 20.46 -35.32
C ALA A 434 -17.28 19.00 -34.82
N ASN A 435 -16.38 18.21 -35.42
CA ASN A 435 -16.09 16.83 -35.01
C ASN A 435 -14.98 16.71 -33.95
N ASN A 436 -14.53 17.81 -33.36
CA ASN A 436 -13.46 17.76 -32.38
C ASN A 436 -13.89 16.93 -31.16
N ILE A 437 -13.21 15.80 -30.98
CA ILE A 437 -13.30 14.96 -29.77
C ILE A 437 -12.98 15.87 -28.59
N GLN A 438 -14.00 16.16 -27.80
CA GLN A 438 -13.85 16.96 -26.59
C GLN A 438 -13.14 16.10 -25.54
N ASP A 439 -12.19 16.71 -24.84
CA ASP A 439 -11.48 16.07 -23.74
C ASP A 439 -12.27 16.28 -22.45
N TRP A 440 -12.47 15.22 -21.69
CA TRP A 440 -13.22 15.23 -20.44
C TRP A 440 -12.43 14.58 -19.33
N VAL A 441 -12.60 15.10 -18.12
CA VAL A 441 -12.07 14.50 -16.90
C VAL A 441 -13.25 14.17 -16.00
N GLY A 442 -13.29 12.93 -15.54
CA GLY A 442 -14.18 12.48 -14.48
C GLY A 442 -13.41 12.06 -13.25
N ILE A 443 -13.99 12.34 -12.09
CA ILE A 443 -13.49 11.88 -10.79
C ILE A 443 -14.62 11.09 -10.15
N TYR A 444 -14.34 9.86 -9.79
CA TYR A 444 -15.30 8.96 -9.17
C TYR A 444 -14.75 8.40 -7.87
N ALA A 445 -15.65 8.02 -6.96
CA ALA A 445 -15.32 7.29 -5.76
C ALA A 445 -15.81 5.85 -5.88
N ALA A 446 -14.88 4.89 -5.85
CA ALA A 446 -15.22 3.48 -5.81
C ALA A 446 -15.95 3.13 -4.49
N PRO A 447 -16.76 2.05 -4.47
CA PRO A 447 -17.40 1.57 -3.25
C PRO A 447 -16.37 1.33 -2.14
N THR A 448 -16.73 1.68 -0.91
CA THR A 448 -15.82 1.59 0.24
C THR A 448 -15.33 0.17 0.48
N ASP A 449 -16.17 -0.82 0.19
CA ASP A 449 -15.79 -2.24 0.15
C ASP A 449 -14.57 -2.50 -0.70
N GLU A 450 -14.51 -1.97 -1.92
CA GLU A 450 -13.38 -2.19 -2.82
C GLU A 450 -12.10 -1.55 -2.25
N ILE A 451 -12.22 -0.40 -1.59
CA ILE A 451 -11.08 0.28 -0.94
C ILE A 451 -10.52 -0.54 0.22
N VAL A 452 -11.37 -1.12 1.05
CA VAL A 452 -10.97 -1.92 2.22
C VAL A 452 -10.72 -3.40 1.89
N SER A 453 -10.87 -3.78 0.63
CA SER A 453 -10.69 -5.15 0.13
C SER A 453 -9.22 -5.50 -0.16
N LEU A 454 -8.98 -6.76 -0.56
CA LEU A 454 -7.72 -7.20 -1.16
C LEU A 454 -7.57 -6.77 -2.63
N PHE A 455 -8.64 -6.23 -3.23
CA PHE A 455 -8.75 -5.83 -4.63
C PHE A 455 -9.13 -4.35 -4.74
N PRO A 456 -8.22 -3.44 -4.40
CA PRO A 456 -8.46 -2.02 -4.58
C PRO A 456 -8.87 -1.72 -6.03
N PRO A 457 -9.75 -0.73 -6.24
CA PRO A 457 -10.21 -0.33 -7.55
C PRO A 457 -9.03 0.18 -8.40
N PRO A 458 -9.16 0.19 -9.73
CA PRO A 458 -8.15 0.81 -10.57
C PRO A 458 -8.12 2.32 -10.35
N LEU A 459 -6.91 2.88 -10.39
CA LEU A 459 -6.67 4.30 -10.08
C LEU A 459 -7.11 5.22 -11.21
N LYS A 460 -7.03 4.76 -12.46
CA LYS A 460 -7.31 5.55 -13.66
C LYS A 460 -7.83 4.67 -14.79
N HIS A 461 -8.78 5.20 -15.54
CA HIS A 461 -9.27 4.65 -16.80
C HIS A 461 -9.25 5.72 -17.88
N ASP A 462 -8.95 5.36 -19.13
CA ASP A 462 -9.16 6.25 -20.27
C ASP A 462 -10.04 5.62 -21.36
N CYS A 463 -10.51 6.45 -22.29
CA CYS A 463 -11.38 6.01 -23.37
C CYS A 463 -10.72 5.03 -24.35
N SER A 464 -9.39 4.85 -24.31
CA SER A 464 -8.67 3.83 -25.09
C SER A 464 -8.74 2.44 -24.47
N GLY A 465 -9.35 2.31 -23.28
CA GLY A 465 -9.41 1.08 -22.50
C GLY A 465 -8.15 0.86 -21.66
N TYR A 466 -7.27 1.85 -21.53
CA TYR A 466 -6.12 1.75 -20.64
C TYR A 466 -6.58 1.87 -19.19
N ILE A 467 -6.10 0.94 -18.36
CA ILE A 467 -6.44 0.83 -16.94
C ILE A 467 -5.13 0.87 -16.13
N LEU A 468 -5.01 1.84 -15.23
CA LEU A 468 -3.92 1.91 -14.26
C LEU A 468 -4.36 1.23 -12.96
N GLN A 469 -3.76 0.08 -12.63
CA GLN A 469 -4.06 -0.64 -11.40
C GLN A 469 -3.35 -0.04 -10.18
N SER A 470 -3.95 -0.21 -9.00
CA SER A 470 -3.29 0.11 -7.72
C SER A 470 -2.08 -0.79 -7.48
N ASP A 471 -1.03 -0.28 -6.83
CA ASP A 471 0.12 -1.10 -6.39
C ASP A 471 -0.30 -2.13 -5.34
N GLU A 472 -1.39 -1.82 -4.64
CA GLU A 472 -1.95 -2.70 -3.62
C GLU A 472 -2.79 -3.84 -4.23
N HIS A 473 -3.03 -3.83 -5.55
CA HIS A 473 -3.85 -4.83 -6.24
C HIS A 473 -3.17 -6.20 -6.25
N ILE A 474 -3.89 -7.20 -5.75
CA ILE A 474 -3.49 -8.61 -5.87
C ILE A 474 -4.26 -9.22 -7.03
N GLY A 475 -3.54 -9.71 -8.05
CA GLY A 475 -4.17 -10.41 -9.16
C GLY A 475 -4.84 -11.71 -8.67
N LEU A 476 -5.93 -12.14 -9.31
CA LEU A 476 -6.65 -13.37 -8.94
C LEU A 476 -5.75 -14.62 -8.93
N ASN A 477 -4.74 -14.65 -9.79
CA ASN A 477 -3.75 -15.73 -9.85
C ASN A 477 -2.56 -15.52 -8.91
N LEU A 478 -2.67 -14.58 -7.96
CA LEU A 478 -1.58 -14.10 -7.09
C LEU A 478 -0.37 -13.55 -7.85
N ALA A 479 -0.52 -13.34 -9.17
CA ALA A 479 0.47 -12.66 -9.98
C ALA A 479 0.63 -11.23 -9.45
N PRO A 480 1.86 -10.73 -9.31
CA PRO A 480 2.07 -9.34 -8.97
C PRO A 480 1.38 -8.45 -10.02
N ALA A 481 0.94 -7.26 -9.61
CA ALA A 481 0.39 -6.29 -10.55
C ALA A 481 1.37 -6.12 -11.74
N PRO A 482 0.87 -6.01 -12.99
CA PRO A 482 1.72 -5.85 -14.15
C PRO A 482 2.72 -4.70 -13.93
N ASN A 483 4.01 -4.97 -14.19
CA ASN A 483 5.11 -4.09 -13.78
C ASN A 483 4.88 -2.63 -14.24
N ARG A 484 4.69 -1.73 -13.26
CA ARG A 484 4.37 -0.31 -13.49
C ARG A 484 5.40 0.43 -14.31
N GLN A 485 6.66 0.00 -14.28
CA GLN A 485 7.75 0.71 -14.95
C GLN A 485 7.48 0.88 -16.45
N ASN A 486 6.80 -0.07 -17.10
CA ASN A 486 6.46 0.05 -18.52
C ASN A 486 5.19 0.88 -18.78
N GLN A 487 4.35 1.09 -17.77
CA GLN A 487 3.05 1.78 -17.90
C GLN A 487 3.09 3.25 -17.48
N GLN A 488 4.01 3.64 -16.59
CA GLN A 488 4.15 5.03 -16.10
C GLN A 488 4.57 6.05 -17.18
N PHE A 489 5.07 5.60 -18.33
CA PHE A 489 5.56 6.51 -19.37
C PHE A 489 4.46 7.16 -20.22
N LYS A 490 3.21 6.69 -20.17
CA LYS A 490 2.10 7.44 -20.78
C LYS A 490 1.75 8.62 -19.89
N LYS A 491 2.46 9.74 -20.08
CA LYS A 491 2.18 11.01 -19.39
C LYS A 491 0.70 11.39 -19.57
N ASP A 492 0.00 11.60 -18.45
CA ASP A 492 -1.41 12.02 -18.37
C ASP A 492 -1.73 13.36 -19.07
N THR A 493 -0.68 14.10 -19.44
CA THR A 493 -0.80 15.50 -19.83
C THR A 493 -1.61 15.74 -21.09
N PHE A 494 -1.67 14.77 -22.00
CA PHE A 494 -2.28 14.96 -23.32
C PHE A 494 -3.19 13.79 -23.74
N SER A 495 -3.77 13.04 -22.79
CA SER A 495 -4.76 12.03 -23.13
C SER A 495 -6.01 12.70 -23.71
N LYS A 496 -6.33 12.34 -24.96
CA LYS A 496 -7.54 12.77 -25.63
C LYS A 496 -8.75 11.99 -25.15
N GLY A 497 -9.94 12.58 -25.26
CA GLY A 497 -11.21 11.98 -24.91
C GLY A 497 -11.45 11.95 -23.40
N ILE A 498 -12.11 10.89 -22.92
CA ILE A 498 -12.59 10.80 -21.54
C ILE A 498 -11.54 10.09 -20.69
N THR A 499 -11.12 10.73 -19.59
CA THR A 499 -10.25 10.12 -18.57
C THR A 499 -10.96 10.14 -17.21
N LEU A 500 -11.07 8.99 -16.55
CA LEU A 500 -11.69 8.83 -15.24
C LEU A 500 -10.63 8.50 -14.19
N TYR A 501 -10.68 9.19 -13.06
CA TYR A 501 -9.77 9.03 -11.93
C TYR A 501 -10.52 8.58 -10.68
N GLU A 502 -9.99 7.58 -9.99
CA GLU A 502 -10.43 7.24 -8.64
C GLU A 502 -10.03 8.38 -7.69
N ILE A 503 -10.91 8.79 -6.79
CA ILE A 503 -10.76 10.00 -5.97
C ILE A 503 -9.46 10.03 -5.15
N LYS A 504 -8.99 8.89 -4.59
CA LYS A 504 -7.70 8.83 -3.88
C LYS A 504 -6.58 9.25 -4.82
N TYR A 505 -6.55 8.70 -6.03
CA TYR A 505 -5.51 8.99 -7.01
C TYR A 505 -5.63 10.42 -7.55
N ALA A 506 -6.85 10.92 -7.75
CA ALA A 506 -7.09 12.31 -8.14
C ALA A 506 -6.51 13.29 -7.11
N LEU A 507 -6.80 13.09 -5.83
CA LEU A 507 -6.25 13.91 -4.74
C LEU A 507 -4.72 13.80 -4.67
N GLN A 508 -4.12 12.61 -4.87
CA GLN A 508 -2.66 12.46 -4.93
C GLN A 508 -2.06 13.31 -6.04
N LEU A 509 -2.67 13.28 -7.23
CA LEU A 509 -2.24 14.08 -8.36
C LEU A 509 -2.40 15.58 -8.09
N ILE A 510 -3.47 16.01 -7.42
CA ILE A 510 -3.67 17.40 -6.98
C ILE A 510 -2.56 17.85 -6.02
N VAL A 511 -2.26 17.06 -4.98
CA VAL A 511 -1.15 17.35 -4.03
C VAL A 511 0.20 17.46 -4.76
N ASN A 512 0.40 16.64 -5.79
CA ASN A 512 1.59 16.68 -6.65
C ASN A 512 1.62 17.84 -7.65
N GLY A 513 0.65 18.73 -7.63
CA GLY A 513 0.58 19.86 -8.55
C GLY A 513 0.15 19.46 -9.96
N SER A 514 -0.67 18.42 -10.12
CA SER A 514 -1.22 18.03 -11.44
C SER A 514 -2.11 19.13 -11.99
N TYR A 515 -1.58 19.89 -12.95
CA TYR A 515 -2.24 21.01 -13.61
C TYR A 515 -3.65 20.64 -14.09
N ARG A 516 -3.79 19.52 -14.81
CA ARG A 516 -5.08 19.09 -15.39
C ARG A 516 -6.17 18.81 -14.35
N LEU A 517 -5.81 18.27 -13.18
CA LEU A 517 -6.80 18.02 -12.11
C LEU A 517 -7.04 19.26 -11.26
N LEU A 518 -6.03 20.12 -11.10
CA LEU A 518 -6.21 21.42 -10.46
C LEU A 518 -7.15 22.32 -11.27
N GLU A 519 -7.10 22.27 -12.61
CA GLU A 519 -8.11 22.91 -13.46
C GLU A 519 -9.53 22.50 -13.11
N CYS A 520 -9.74 21.21 -12.78
CA CYS A 520 -11.07 20.72 -12.40
C CYS A 520 -11.55 21.36 -11.09
N ILE A 521 -10.65 21.58 -10.12
CA ILE A 521 -10.95 22.30 -8.87
C ILE A 521 -11.31 23.74 -9.17
N PHE A 522 -10.49 24.46 -9.94
CA PHE A 522 -10.73 25.87 -10.26
C PHE A 522 -12.01 26.07 -11.09
N ALA A 523 -12.23 25.23 -12.10
CA ALA A 523 -13.44 25.24 -12.93
C ALA A 523 -14.72 24.95 -12.15
N SER A 524 -14.61 24.27 -11.01
CA SER A 524 -15.73 23.96 -10.12
C SER A 524 -16.12 25.11 -9.19
N SER A 525 -15.35 26.19 -9.12
CA SER A 525 -15.66 27.31 -8.24
C SER A 525 -16.91 28.07 -8.72
N HIS A 526 -17.76 28.48 -7.78
CA HIS A 526 -19.03 29.14 -8.08
C HIS A 526 -18.85 30.40 -8.95
N GLU A 527 -17.79 31.18 -8.72
CA GLU A 527 -17.51 32.40 -9.49
C GLU A 527 -17.19 32.10 -10.95
N ILE A 528 -16.43 31.02 -11.20
CA ILE A 528 -16.09 30.60 -12.56
C ILE A 528 -17.33 30.00 -13.21
N GLN A 529 -18.06 29.13 -12.53
CA GLN A 529 -19.27 28.53 -13.08
C GLN A 529 -20.30 29.57 -13.52
N ALA A 530 -20.57 30.58 -12.71
CA ALA A 530 -21.58 31.60 -13.04
C ALA A 530 -21.24 32.45 -14.29
N LYS A 531 -19.99 32.42 -14.76
CA LYS A 531 -19.52 33.22 -15.90
C LYS A 531 -19.01 32.36 -17.06
N HIS A 532 -18.83 31.06 -16.86
CA HIS A 532 -18.20 30.19 -17.85
C HIS A 532 -19.22 29.80 -18.94
N PRO A 533 -18.89 29.93 -20.24
CA PRO A 533 -19.81 29.54 -21.32
C PRO A 533 -20.21 28.05 -21.32
N LEU A 534 -19.47 27.22 -20.59
CA LEU A 534 -19.74 25.78 -20.43
C LEU A 534 -20.32 25.43 -19.05
N GLN A 535 -20.92 26.37 -18.31
CA GLN A 535 -21.45 26.14 -16.96
C GLN A 535 -22.42 24.95 -16.88
N ASP A 536 -23.25 24.74 -17.90
CA ASP A 536 -24.19 23.62 -17.97
C ASP A 536 -23.53 22.31 -18.39
N LYS A 537 -22.20 22.35 -18.65
CA LYS A 537 -21.39 21.19 -19.02
C LYS A 537 -20.62 20.53 -17.89
N PHE A 538 -20.89 20.90 -16.65
CA PHE A 538 -20.26 20.31 -15.47
C PHE A 538 -21.27 19.50 -14.67
N TYR A 539 -20.88 18.28 -14.30
CA TYR A 539 -21.50 17.52 -13.23
C TYR A 539 -20.71 17.75 -11.94
N ILE A 540 -21.39 18.18 -10.88
CA ILE A 540 -20.79 18.39 -9.56
C ILE A 540 -21.72 17.81 -8.50
N SER A 541 -21.23 16.78 -7.80
CA SER A 541 -21.92 16.24 -6.63
C SER A 541 -21.87 17.20 -5.43
N ASP A 542 -22.80 17.04 -4.48
CA ASP A 542 -22.75 17.71 -3.17
C ASP A 542 -21.43 17.49 -2.43
N ALA A 543 -20.88 16.27 -2.51
CA ALA A 543 -19.56 15.94 -1.98
C ALA A 543 -18.44 16.78 -2.61
N TRP A 544 -18.38 16.85 -3.93
CA TRP A 544 -17.36 17.65 -4.61
C TRP A 544 -17.54 19.13 -4.33
N LYS A 545 -18.78 19.62 -4.28
CA LYS A 545 -19.07 21.01 -3.92
C LYS A 545 -18.54 21.35 -2.53
N GLU A 546 -18.76 20.51 -1.52
CA GLU A 546 -18.21 20.71 -0.17
C GLU A 546 -16.68 20.77 -0.18
N LEU A 547 -16.00 19.90 -0.96
CA LEU A 547 -14.54 19.97 -1.11
C LEU A 547 -14.10 21.35 -1.60
N ILE A 548 -14.78 21.86 -2.63
CA ILE A 548 -14.46 23.16 -3.21
C ILE A 548 -14.78 24.25 -2.20
N GLU A 549 -15.94 24.27 -1.57
CA GLU A 549 -16.35 25.31 -0.62
C GLU A 549 -15.43 25.35 0.62
N ASP A 550 -15.14 24.22 1.24
CA ASP A 550 -14.25 24.13 2.41
C ASP A 550 -12.84 24.61 2.11
N ASN A 551 -12.38 24.36 0.88
CA ASN A 551 -11.06 24.78 0.46
C ASN A 551 -11.04 26.17 -0.17
N THR A 552 -12.14 26.71 -0.71
CA THR A 552 -12.16 28.00 -1.43
C THR A 552 -12.73 29.16 -0.63
N THR A 553 -13.64 28.92 0.32
CA THR A 553 -14.19 29.99 1.17
C THR A 553 -13.14 30.60 2.12
N SER A 554 -12.03 29.90 2.40
CA SER A 554 -10.85 30.50 3.04
C SER A 554 -9.84 31.12 2.05
N ILE A 555 -9.87 30.78 0.75
CA ILE A 555 -8.86 31.14 -0.27
C ILE A 555 -8.94 32.60 -0.72
N PHE A 556 -10.09 33.26 -0.65
CA PHE A 556 -10.18 34.67 -1.01
C PHE A 556 -9.66 35.62 0.07
N GLY A 557 -9.21 35.09 1.22
CA GLY A 557 -8.15 35.72 2.00
C GLY A 557 -6.80 35.40 1.34
N LYS A 558 -6.05 36.43 0.91
CA LYS A 558 -4.79 36.37 0.13
C LYS A 558 -3.73 35.29 0.50
N ASN A 559 -3.83 34.63 1.66
CA ASN A 559 -2.79 33.72 2.17
C ASN A 559 -2.97 32.23 1.81
N ASP A 560 -4.16 31.77 1.40
CA ASP A 560 -4.42 30.31 1.23
C ASP A 560 -4.25 29.79 -0.20
N LEU A 561 -4.15 30.68 -1.20
CA LEU A 561 -3.83 30.35 -2.59
C LEU A 561 -2.51 29.56 -2.71
N ALA A 562 -1.57 29.82 -1.79
CA ALA A 562 -0.28 29.17 -1.69
C ALA A 562 -0.35 27.64 -1.52
N LYS A 563 -1.46 27.08 -1.00
CA LYS A 563 -1.60 25.63 -0.78
C LYS A 563 -1.64 24.84 -2.10
N TYR A 564 -2.35 25.37 -3.10
CA TYR A 564 -2.54 24.74 -4.41
C TYR A 564 -1.62 25.30 -5.49
N SER A 565 -1.32 26.59 -5.40
CA SER A 565 -0.37 27.29 -6.28
C SER A 565 1.06 27.19 -5.76
N ASN A 566 1.48 25.96 -5.43
CA ASN A 566 2.78 25.70 -4.85
C ASN A 566 3.86 25.47 -5.92
N SER A 567 5.11 25.37 -5.48
CA SER A 567 6.23 25.12 -6.38
C SER A 567 6.15 23.77 -7.12
N ASN A 568 5.34 22.79 -6.70
CA ASN A 568 5.12 21.55 -7.46
C ASN A 568 4.30 21.81 -8.72
N LEU A 569 3.20 22.58 -8.63
CA LEU A 569 2.39 22.96 -9.80
C LEU A 569 3.25 23.74 -10.81
N LEU A 570 3.96 24.77 -10.36
CA LEU A 570 4.88 25.54 -11.20
C LEU A 570 5.98 24.67 -11.82
N GLN A 571 6.55 23.75 -11.04
CA GLN A 571 7.56 22.81 -11.53
C GLN A 571 7.00 21.88 -12.61
N GLN A 572 5.74 21.45 -12.47
CA GLN A 572 5.08 20.62 -13.46
C GLN A 572 4.80 21.43 -14.75
N LEU A 573 4.15 22.59 -14.64
CA LEU A 573 3.87 23.50 -15.76
C LEU A 573 5.15 23.86 -16.53
N TRP A 574 6.20 24.29 -15.82
CA TRP A 574 7.50 24.59 -16.41
C TRP A 574 8.14 23.37 -17.06
N GLY A 575 8.08 22.19 -16.42
CA GLY A 575 8.64 20.96 -16.95
C GLY A 575 7.96 20.50 -18.24
N LEU A 576 6.64 20.65 -18.31
CA LEU A 576 5.84 20.37 -19.50
C LEU A 576 6.15 21.37 -20.63
N SER A 577 6.18 22.66 -20.31
CA SER A 577 6.55 23.73 -21.24
C SER A 577 7.96 23.51 -21.81
N LYS A 578 8.94 23.21 -20.96
CA LYS A 578 10.31 22.85 -21.37
C LYS A 578 10.33 21.62 -22.29
N SER A 579 9.52 20.59 -21.99
CA SER A 579 9.41 19.41 -22.84
C SER A 579 8.88 19.75 -24.23
N CYS A 580 7.81 20.57 -24.33
CA CYS A 580 7.28 21.06 -25.60
C CYS A 580 8.32 21.89 -26.36
N ASN A 581 9.02 22.79 -25.68
CA ASN A 581 10.06 23.63 -26.26
C ASN A 581 11.31 22.86 -26.71
N SER A 582 11.69 21.77 -26.02
CA SER A 582 12.80 20.91 -26.44
C SER A 582 12.54 20.18 -27.77
N ASN A 583 11.26 19.98 -28.12
CA ASN A 583 10.91 19.52 -29.46
C ASN A 583 11.14 20.61 -30.50
N CYS A 584 10.98 21.89 -30.13
CA CYS A 584 11.27 23.04 -30.97
C CYS A 584 12.77 23.28 -31.17
N SER A 585 13.66 22.90 -30.25
CA SER A 585 15.10 23.11 -30.45
C SER A 585 15.70 22.27 -31.59
N LYS A 586 15.01 21.21 -32.03
CA LYS A 586 15.34 20.45 -33.24
C LYS A 586 15.15 21.27 -34.53
N PHE A 587 14.31 22.30 -34.49
CA PHE A 587 14.05 23.21 -35.60
C PHE A 587 15.33 23.83 -36.17
N LYS A 588 16.23 24.35 -35.31
CA LYS A 588 17.48 24.98 -35.77
C LYS A 588 18.36 24.03 -36.59
N LYS A 589 18.43 22.75 -36.19
CA LYS A 589 19.16 21.72 -36.92
C LYS A 589 18.50 21.38 -38.25
N MET A 590 17.17 21.28 -38.28
CA MET A 590 16.41 20.96 -39.51
C MET A 590 16.41 22.13 -40.50
N LYS A 591 16.29 23.38 -40.03
CA LYS A 591 16.33 24.60 -40.87
C LYS A 591 17.64 24.70 -41.65
N SER A 592 18.77 24.27 -41.06
CA SER A 592 20.06 24.22 -41.78
C SER A 592 20.21 23.05 -42.77
N GLN A 593 19.36 22.02 -42.67
CA GLN A 593 19.51 20.76 -43.41
C GLN A 593 18.53 20.59 -44.58
N LEU A 594 17.40 21.30 -44.59
CA LEU A 594 16.33 21.10 -45.55
C LEU A 594 16.22 22.27 -46.54
N ALA A 595 15.94 21.94 -47.80
CA ALA A 595 15.54 22.93 -48.79
C ALA A 595 14.19 23.57 -48.39
N THR A 596 14.03 24.88 -48.67
CA THR A 596 12.91 25.73 -48.21
C THR A 596 11.52 25.11 -48.42
N ASN A 597 11.30 24.38 -49.51
CA ASN A 597 10.00 23.78 -49.83
C ASN A 597 9.63 22.57 -48.95
N GLN A 598 10.62 21.76 -48.53
CA GLN A 598 10.38 20.64 -47.58
C GLN A 598 10.20 21.15 -46.15
N LEU A 599 10.84 22.27 -45.84
CA LEU A 599 10.74 22.94 -44.55
C LEU A 599 9.31 23.48 -44.32
N ASN A 600 8.67 24.07 -45.34
CA ASN A 600 7.29 24.56 -45.26
C ASN A 600 6.27 23.46 -44.87
N GLN A 601 6.39 22.24 -45.39
CA GLN A 601 5.47 21.13 -45.08
C GLN A 601 5.70 20.51 -43.68
N LEU A 602 6.95 20.43 -43.22
CA LEU A 602 7.30 19.90 -41.89
C LEU A 602 6.97 20.87 -40.75
N ILE A 603 6.96 22.17 -41.05
CA ILE A 603 6.63 23.23 -40.10
C ILE A 603 5.16 23.25 -39.74
N ASP A 604 4.31 22.79 -40.65
CA ASP A 604 2.90 23.18 -40.73
C ASP A 604 1.99 22.65 -39.60
N THR A 605 2.48 21.87 -38.63
CA THR A 605 1.65 21.49 -37.47
C THR A 605 2.42 21.26 -36.16
N SER A 606 3.64 20.73 -36.18
CA SER A 606 4.24 20.23 -34.94
C SER A 606 4.89 21.33 -34.09
N TYR A 607 5.62 22.28 -34.69
CA TYR A 607 6.35 23.33 -33.98
C TYR A 607 5.40 24.40 -33.44
N SER A 608 4.50 24.90 -34.29
CA SER A 608 3.52 25.90 -33.89
C SER A 608 2.64 25.39 -32.75
N ARG A 609 2.20 24.13 -32.82
CA ARG A 609 1.46 23.46 -31.75
C ARG A 609 2.28 23.29 -30.46
N ASN A 610 3.56 22.91 -30.56
CA ASN A 610 4.44 22.83 -29.39
C ASN A 610 4.65 24.21 -28.74
N LEU A 611 4.80 25.27 -29.54
CA LEU A 611 4.89 26.65 -29.05
C LEU A 611 3.58 27.10 -28.40
N PHE A 612 2.42 26.81 -29.00
CA PHE A 612 1.10 27.06 -28.42
C PHE A 612 1.00 26.49 -26.99
N PHE A 613 1.30 25.19 -26.82
CA PHE A 613 1.27 24.57 -25.50
C PHE A 613 2.31 25.18 -24.55
N SER A 614 3.52 25.43 -25.04
CA SER A 614 4.60 25.99 -24.24
C SER A 614 4.24 27.38 -23.70
N PHE A 615 3.76 28.28 -24.55
CA PHE A 615 3.37 29.64 -24.16
C PHE A 615 2.15 29.66 -23.25
N HIS A 616 1.14 28.84 -23.51
CA HIS A 616 -0.01 28.68 -22.61
C HIS A 616 0.44 28.32 -21.19
N LEU A 617 1.29 27.29 -21.05
CA LEU A 617 1.80 26.86 -19.75
C LEU A 617 2.70 27.92 -19.08
N LEU A 618 3.45 28.72 -19.84
CA LEU A 618 4.25 29.82 -19.29
C LEU A 618 3.39 31.01 -18.84
N LEU A 619 2.29 31.28 -19.53
CA LEU A 619 1.31 32.29 -19.12
C LEU A 619 0.74 31.92 -17.75
N GLU A 620 0.34 30.66 -17.56
CA GLU A 620 -0.12 30.14 -16.27
C GLU A 620 0.95 30.24 -15.18
N CYS A 621 2.21 29.89 -15.50
CA CYS A 621 3.32 30.08 -14.57
C CYS A 621 3.48 31.54 -14.11
N LYS A 622 3.38 32.50 -15.04
CA LYS A 622 3.49 33.93 -14.72
C LYS A 622 2.35 34.40 -13.81
N ARG A 623 1.12 33.97 -14.09
CA ARG A 623 -0.06 34.26 -13.25
C ARG A 623 0.15 33.75 -11.84
N ILE A 624 0.51 32.48 -11.68
CA ILE A 624 0.75 31.86 -10.38
C ILE A 624 1.88 32.56 -9.62
N LEU A 625 2.98 32.93 -10.31
CA LEU A 625 4.09 33.68 -9.71
C LEU A 625 3.70 35.10 -9.30
N ASN A 626 2.63 35.66 -9.87
CA ASN A 626 2.04 36.95 -9.50
C ASN A 626 0.89 36.79 -8.47
N GLU A 627 0.75 35.60 -7.86
CA GLU A 627 -0.32 35.28 -6.91
C GLU A 627 -1.74 35.34 -7.51
N GLU A 628 -1.85 35.21 -8.83
CA GLU A 628 -3.13 35.13 -9.54
C GLU A 628 -3.62 33.68 -9.65
N LEU A 629 -4.94 33.51 -9.72
CA LEU A 629 -5.56 32.21 -10.00
C LEU A 629 -5.24 31.76 -11.44
N PRO A 630 -5.06 30.44 -11.66
CA PRO A 630 -4.95 29.88 -12.99
C PRO A 630 -6.13 30.29 -13.87
N MET A 631 -5.84 30.63 -15.13
CA MET A 631 -6.87 31.04 -16.07
C MET A 631 -7.58 29.78 -16.57
N ILE A 632 -8.87 29.65 -16.26
CA ILE A 632 -9.72 28.54 -16.75
C ILE A 632 -10.45 28.90 -18.04
N TYR A 633 -10.59 30.19 -18.33
CA TYR A 633 -11.22 30.70 -19.54
C TYR A 633 -10.44 31.91 -20.05
N ILE A 634 -10.07 31.88 -21.34
CA ILE A 634 -9.41 33.00 -22.00
C ILE A 634 -10.43 33.73 -22.87
N ASP A 635 -10.60 35.02 -22.61
CA ASP A 635 -11.49 35.89 -23.38
C ASP A 635 -11.06 35.92 -24.86
N LYS A 636 -12.01 35.74 -25.79
CA LYS A 636 -11.78 35.70 -27.24
C LYS A 636 -11.15 37.00 -27.74
N ASP A 637 -11.45 38.12 -27.09
CA ASP A 637 -10.97 39.43 -27.50
C ASP A 637 -9.61 39.78 -26.89
N SER A 638 -9.06 38.93 -26.01
CA SER A 638 -7.77 39.17 -25.38
C SER A 638 -6.60 38.92 -26.35
N GLU A 639 -5.54 39.73 -26.23
CA GLU A 639 -4.31 39.55 -27.01
C GLU A 639 -3.71 38.14 -26.81
N ASN A 640 -3.80 37.60 -25.59
CA ASN A 640 -3.32 36.25 -25.28
C ASN A 640 -4.10 35.18 -26.07
N HIS A 641 -5.43 35.29 -26.14
CA HIS A 641 -6.25 34.36 -26.92
C HIS A 641 -5.90 34.41 -28.40
N GLN A 642 -5.86 35.61 -28.98
CA GLN A 642 -5.53 35.81 -30.39
C GLN A 642 -4.14 35.27 -30.73
N PHE A 643 -3.15 35.51 -29.87
CA PHE A 643 -1.79 34.98 -30.02
C PHE A 643 -1.75 33.44 -29.95
N LEU A 644 -2.40 32.86 -28.94
CA LEU A 644 -2.45 31.40 -28.79
C LEU A 644 -3.20 30.74 -29.95
N MET A 645 -4.29 31.34 -30.44
CA MET A 645 -5.04 30.84 -31.59
C MET A 645 -4.25 30.99 -32.90
N LYS A 646 -3.48 32.08 -33.07
CA LYS A 646 -2.55 32.23 -34.21
C LYS A 646 -1.55 31.06 -34.25
N LEU A 647 -0.98 30.69 -33.09
CA LEU A 647 -0.09 29.53 -32.99
C LEU A 647 -0.83 28.21 -33.22
N LYS A 648 -1.99 28.02 -32.60
CA LYS A 648 -2.75 26.76 -32.70
C LYS A 648 -3.20 26.47 -34.14
N ASN A 649 -3.61 27.51 -34.86
CA ASN A 649 -4.11 27.42 -36.23
C ASN A 649 -3.00 27.50 -37.29
N ASN A 650 -1.73 27.39 -36.88
CA ASN A 650 -0.55 27.45 -37.75
C ASN A 650 -0.49 28.72 -38.62
N GLN A 651 -0.96 29.85 -38.10
CA GLN A 651 -0.95 31.14 -38.79
C GLN A 651 0.36 31.92 -38.58
N VAL A 652 1.42 31.25 -38.14
CA VAL A 652 2.75 31.84 -37.95
C VAL A 652 3.70 31.46 -39.09
N THR A 653 4.49 32.41 -39.56
CA THR A 653 5.48 32.17 -40.61
C THR A 653 6.76 31.54 -40.05
N ILE A 654 7.57 30.94 -40.92
CA ILE A 654 8.89 30.38 -40.54
C ILE A 654 9.78 31.42 -39.86
N ASP A 655 9.73 32.66 -40.37
CA ASP A 655 10.54 33.76 -39.87
C ASP A 655 10.05 34.26 -38.50
N GLU A 656 8.78 34.02 -38.16
CA GLU A 656 8.22 34.29 -36.82
C GLU A 656 8.56 33.18 -35.80
N ILE A 657 8.69 31.92 -36.23
CA ILE A 657 8.91 30.77 -35.32
C ILE A 657 10.23 30.88 -34.55
N GLU A 658 11.32 31.28 -35.20
CA GLU A 658 12.63 31.35 -34.55
C GLU A 658 12.71 32.42 -33.43
N PRO A 659 12.25 33.67 -33.66
CA PRO A 659 12.06 34.65 -32.59
C PRO A 659 11.20 34.13 -31.43
N LEU A 660 10.09 33.45 -31.74
CA LEU A 660 9.20 32.88 -30.72
C LEU A 660 9.86 31.79 -29.89
N ILE A 661 10.68 30.92 -30.50
CA ILE A 661 11.48 29.93 -29.76
C ILE A 661 12.46 30.63 -28.81
N ASN A 662 13.13 31.69 -29.27
CA ASN A 662 14.09 32.42 -28.44
C ASN A 662 13.39 33.12 -27.26
N GLU A 663 12.22 33.74 -27.50
CA GLU A 663 11.42 34.36 -26.44
C GLU A 663 10.89 33.31 -25.44
N ASN A 664 10.40 32.17 -25.92
CA ASN A 664 9.97 31.05 -25.08
C ASN A 664 11.11 30.54 -24.17
N ASN A 665 12.33 30.38 -24.71
CA ASN A 665 13.52 30.03 -23.92
C ASN A 665 13.81 31.06 -22.82
N LYS A 666 13.75 32.35 -23.15
CA LYS A 666 13.97 33.44 -22.19
C LYS A 666 12.95 33.39 -21.05
N GLN A 667 11.67 33.17 -21.36
CA GLN A 667 10.62 33.03 -20.36
C GLN A 667 10.79 31.78 -19.49
N LEU A 668 11.18 30.64 -20.09
CA LEU A 668 11.50 29.41 -19.37
C LEU A 668 12.62 29.62 -18.34
N ASP A 669 13.67 30.35 -18.71
CA ASP A 669 14.79 30.66 -17.83
C ASP A 669 14.39 31.63 -16.72
N GLU A 670 13.58 32.66 -17.03
CA GLU A 670 13.07 33.61 -16.03
C GLU A 670 12.19 32.90 -14.99
N ILE A 671 11.21 32.10 -15.45
CA ILE A 671 10.32 31.33 -14.59
C ILE A 671 11.13 30.33 -13.75
N LYS A 672 12.15 29.68 -14.33
CA LYS A 672 12.99 28.75 -13.58
C LYS A 672 13.69 29.42 -12.41
N LYS A 673 14.27 30.62 -12.62
CA LYS A 673 14.90 31.39 -11.55
C LYS A 673 13.91 31.74 -10.43
N LYS A 674 12.72 32.22 -10.77
CA LYS A 674 11.66 32.53 -9.80
C LYS A 674 11.18 31.28 -9.06
N LEU A 675 11.01 30.16 -9.76
CA LEU A 675 10.64 28.86 -9.18
C LEU A 675 11.71 28.36 -8.21
N ASP A 676 13.00 28.49 -8.54
CA ASP A 676 14.08 28.06 -7.66
C ASP A 676 14.11 28.90 -6.37
N LEU A 677 13.85 30.21 -6.46
CA LEU A 677 13.68 31.06 -5.28
C LEU A 677 12.45 30.64 -4.45
N LEU A 678 11.33 30.33 -5.11
CA LEU A 678 10.12 29.88 -4.44
C LEU A 678 10.32 28.53 -3.73
N LYS A 679 11.10 27.62 -4.30
CA LYS A 679 11.44 26.33 -3.66
C LYS A 679 12.30 26.49 -2.41
N LEU A 680 13.10 27.56 -2.34
CA LEU A 680 13.89 27.86 -1.14
C LEU A 680 13.00 28.44 -0.02
N SER A 681 11.96 29.19 -0.37
CA SER A 681 11.03 29.77 0.62
C SER A 681 9.90 28.81 1.03
N GLN A 682 9.42 28.00 0.10
CA GLN A 682 8.35 27.01 0.34
C GLN A 682 8.94 25.67 0.74
N ARG A 683 8.69 25.28 1.99
CA ARG A 683 8.86 23.90 2.44
C ARG A 683 7.77 23.02 1.82
N THR A 684 8.02 22.48 0.63
CA THR A 684 7.04 21.69 -0.15
C THR A 684 6.53 20.48 0.62
N ASP A 685 7.38 19.85 1.43
CA ASP A 685 7.03 18.76 2.33
C ASP A 685 5.95 19.16 3.35
N ILE A 686 6.03 20.38 3.90
CA ILE A 686 5.04 20.90 4.84
C ILE A 686 3.74 21.24 4.11
N LEU A 687 3.82 21.91 2.95
CA LEU A 687 2.64 22.27 2.17
C LEU A 687 1.87 21.03 1.71
N GLU A 688 2.58 20.01 1.20
CA GLU A 688 1.97 18.72 0.84
C GLU A 688 1.25 18.10 2.05
N PHE A 689 1.91 18.07 3.22
CA PHE A 689 1.31 17.54 4.45
C PHE A 689 0.05 18.32 4.87
N GLN A 690 0.09 19.65 4.84
CA GLN A 690 -1.06 20.49 5.17
C GLN A 690 -2.23 20.30 4.21
N THR A 691 -1.96 20.19 2.91
CA THR A 691 -2.99 19.91 1.90
C THR A 691 -3.58 18.50 2.07
N ILE A 692 -2.76 17.51 2.43
CA ILE A 692 -3.25 16.16 2.75
C ILE A 692 -4.16 16.21 3.98
N GLN A 693 -3.78 16.96 5.02
CA GLN A 693 -4.61 17.11 6.22
C GLN A 693 -5.95 17.80 5.92
N SER A 694 -5.98 18.83 5.07
CA SER A 694 -7.22 19.51 4.70
C SER A 694 -8.17 18.60 3.91
N PHE A 695 -7.63 17.73 3.06
CA PHE A 695 -8.44 16.74 2.32
C PHE A 695 -8.90 15.56 3.17
N ASN A 696 -8.17 15.21 4.23
CA ASN A 696 -8.38 13.94 4.93
C ASN A 696 -9.78 13.80 5.53
N ASN A 697 -10.29 14.86 6.18
CA ASN A 697 -11.61 14.83 6.81
C ASN A 697 -12.72 14.68 5.77
N TRP A 698 -12.66 15.48 4.70
CA TRP A 698 -13.59 15.40 3.57
C TRP A 698 -13.55 14.02 2.92
N TYR A 699 -12.36 13.50 2.64
CA TYR A 699 -12.16 12.21 2.00
C TYR A 699 -12.71 11.06 2.86
N ASN A 700 -12.46 11.08 4.17
CA ASN A 700 -13.05 10.11 5.10
C ASN A 700 -14.58 10.19 5.11
N LYS A 701 -15.16 11.40 5.05
CA LYS A 701 -16.61 11.59 4.95
C LYS A 701 -17.18 11.02 3.65
N VAL A 702 -16.51 11.22 2.52
CA VAL A 702 -16.89 10.60 1.22
C VAL A 702 -16.89 9.08 1.34
N ARG A 703 -15.82 8.48 1.88
CA ARG A 703 -15.74 7.02 2.04
C ARG A 703 -16.80 6.49 3.00
N LYS A 704 -17.05 7.13 4.13
CA LYS A 704 -18.09 6.66 5.07
C LYS A 704 -19.52 6.82 4.55
N SER A 705 -19.73 7.64 3.51
CA SER A 705 -21.03 7.86 2.87
C SER A 705 -21.35 6.81 1.79
N LEU A 706 -20.35 6.06 1.32
CA LEU A 706 -20.46 4.98 0.33
C LEU A 706 -20.41 3.62 1.01
#